data_AF-A0A957HHR5-F1
#
_entry.id   AF-A0A957HHR5-F1
#
_cell.length_a   1.000
_cell.length_b   1.000
_cell.length_c   1.000
_cell.angle_alpha   90.00
_cell.angle_beta   90.00
_cell.angle_gamma   90.00
#
_symmetry.space_group_name_H-M   'P 1'
#
loop_
_entity.id
_entity.type
_entity.pdbx_description
1 polymer ?
#
loop_
_entity_poly.entity_id
_entity_poly.type
_entity_poly.pdbx_seq_one_letter_code
_entity_poly.pdbx_strand_id
1 'polypeptide(L)'
;MFALLLMAATAPYRYALLASNSSGYSSAAQDLGLSLPVLAFVITTLEVTTWLSFIVVAGVIAWHKSNHWFPLVIALTLTFLGIMPPLVDSLMNVHAGWQTLIPLLRALVYSGMLAMLCLFPDGRFVPSWSRWYLFAWFLFALIFWPNISTVLSEMSMIPDTPTLPNGLVLLVIGVLATIGLLFQFIRYRTYASVEQRQQTKWYLFGLLLLNTSSLVNGLSLSLFPALRDAAFGRFLYTLGIEILLMLAGIGFSVAIAFAILRYRLWDIDVLINRTLVYGTLTAGTMGVYVLMVGGFGALLPAHQGQTAAFILATGLVLVTIRPLHTQLQTAANRLVPLPAAPLHIKDGSQETELTINRSPFTIHHFLFRLVWMTLTAVSLLWFAANVPAFYRQVANAAPAAPGWYPVTTAGLDVLFVGLCTAVALLIFRRQPDNRMVWLTALVLVIWGAYNGLLIQTKGAILGDLNDNPGLVYYATELVTLAGYMGWMLFFYLFPNGRFVPRWTKVTAVSWLLFSGSWYLWPTSPYTPDNWPDWLFGPVLLTLWGSFLVAQVVRYRRFSSPTERQQTKWVLYGIAIAVLTAPPIWLAFGTVYEIPLADWSRHLFVQTAGIVGIAAIPLTIGIAVLRHRLFDIDVLINRTLVYGGLTG
;
A
#
# COMPACT_ATOMS: atom_id res chain seq x y z
N MET A 1 16.92 21.34 -17.98
CA MET A 1 17.31 20.92 -19.34
C MET A 1 18.36 19.81 -19.33
N PHE A 2 19.56 20.03 -18.75
CA PHE A 2 20.61 19.00 -18.70
C PHE A 2 20.14 17.64 -18.16
N ALA A 3 19.42 17.61 -17.03
CA ALA A 3 18.88 16.38 -16.46
C ALA A 3 17.90 15.64 -17.40
N LEU A 4 17.09 16.37 -18.19
CA LEU A 4 16.17 15.79 -19.17
C LEU A 4 16.93 15.17 -20.35
N LEU A 5 17.98 15.83 -20.82
CA LEU A 5 18.83 15.31 -21.89
C LEU A 5 19.60 14.07 -21.44
N LEU A 6 20.13 14.10 -20.20
CA LEU A 6 20.77 12.94 -19.60
C LEU A 6 19.79 11.76 -19.51
N MET A 7 18.55 12.01 -19.07
CA MET A 7 17.52 10.98 -18.98
C MET A 7 17.13 10.39 -20.34
N ALA A 8 16.95 11.26 -21.34
CA ALA A 8 16.66 10.83 -22.71
C ALA A 8 17.79 9.99 -23.29
N ALA A 9 19.04 10.25 -22.88
CA ALA A 9 20.18 9.43 -23.24
C ALA A 9 20.25 8.13 -22.44
N THR A 10 20.00 8.11 -21.13
CA THR A 10 20.15 6.90 -20.28
C THR A 10 19.09 5.84 -20.54
N ALA A 11 17.82 6.22 -20.67
CA ALA A 11 16.71 5.26 -20.67
C ALA A 11 16.81 4.21 -21.81
N PRO A 12 17.17 4.56 -23.05
CA PRO A 12 17.38 3.57 -24.11
C PRO A 12 18.52 2.58 -23.83
N TYR A 13 19.64 3.05 -23.25
CA TYR A 13 20.75 2.15 -22.87
C TYR A 13 20.37 1.22 -21.74
N ARG A 14 19.64 1.73 -20.74
CA ARG A 14 19.12 0.93 -19.64
C ARG A 14 18.18 -0.17 -20.15
N TYR A 15 17.25 0.18 -21.03
CA TYR A 15 16.37 -0.78 -21.70
C TYR A 15 17.18 -1.83 -22.47
N ALA A 16 18.13 -1.41 -23.31
CA ALA A 16 18.94 -2.34 -24.11
C ALA A 16 19.78 -3.29 -23.24
N LEU A 17 20.33 -2.81 -22.13
CA LEU A 17 21.07 -3.63 -21.17
C LEU A 17 20.16 -4.69 -20.54
N LEU A 18 18.99 -4.28 -20.05
CA LEU A 18 18.00 -5.19 -19.45
C LEU A 18 17.45 -6.19 -20.47
N ALA A 19 17.23 -5.76 -21.71
CA ALA A 19 16.75 -6.59 -22.81
C ALA A 19 17.82 -7.57 -23.34
N SER A 20 19.08 -7.40 -22.91
CA SER A 20 20.17 -8.31 -23.23
C SER A 20 20.34 -9.40 -22.17
N ASN A 21 20.82 -10.58 -22.60
CA ASN A 21 21.13 -11.70 -21.69
C ASN A 21 22.23 -11.39 -20.66
N SER A 22 22.90 -10.23 -20.73
CA SER A 22 24.00 -9.84 -19.83
C SER A 22 23.53 -9.38 -18.44
N SER A 23 22.25 -9.06 -18.29
CA SER A 23 21.70 -8.44 -17.07
C SER A 23 21.32 -9.44 -15.96
N GLY A 24 21.46 -10.75 -16.20
CA GLY A 24 21.03 -11.81 -15.28
C GLY A 24 19.51 -12.04 -15.23
N TYR A 25 18.71 -11.17 -15.88
CA TYR A 25 17.25 -11.26 -15.92
C TYR A 25 16.70 -12.26 -16.94
N SER A 26 17.56 -12.90 -17.74
CA SER A 26 17.17 -13.91 -18.73
C SER A 26 16.49 -15.12 -18.08
N SER A 27 17.04 -15.59 -16.95
CA SER A 27 16.43 -16.65 -16.14
C SER A 27 15.07 -16.22 -15.60
N ALA A 28 14.99 -15.05 -14.96
CA ALA A 28 13.73 -14.50 -14.45
C ALA A 28 12.67 -14.30 -15.54
N ALA A 29 13.05 -13.85 -16.74
CA ALA A 29 12.12 -13.69 -17.86
C ALA A 29 11.59 -15.05 -18.36
N GLN A 30 12.47 -16.05 -18.50
CA GLN A 30 12.08 -17.42 -18.87
C GLN A 30 11.10 -18.02 -17.86
N ASP A 31 11.37 -17.83 -16.57
CA ASP A 31 10.55 -18.35 -15.47
C ASP A 31 9.13 -17.72 -15.43
N LEU A 32 8.97 -16.53 -16.00
CA LEU A 32 7.70 -15.80 -16.07
C LEU A 32 6.86 -16.10 -17.31
N GLY A 33 7.43 -16.81 -18.28
CA GLY A 33 6.88 -16.81 -19.65
C GLY A 33 6.83 -15.42 -20.28
N LEU A 34 7.58 -14.44 -19.74
CA LEU A 34 7.67 -13.09 -20.29
C LEU A 34 8.90 -13.01 -21.20
N SER A 35 8.77 -12.27 -22.29
CA SER A 35 9.95 -11.96 -23.08
C SER A 35 10.85 -10.97 -22.33
N LEU A 36 12.17 -11.13 -22.46
CA LEU A 36 13.16 -10.24 -21.84
C LEU A 36 12.96 -8.75 -22.20
N PRO A 37 12.57 -8.38 -23.44
CA PRO A 37 12.19 -7.00 -23.78
C PRO A 37 11.03 -6.44 -22.96
N VAL A 38 10.05 -7.26 -22.61
CA VAL A 38 8.91 -6.83 -21.78
C VAL A 38 9.38 -6.47 -20.38
N LEU A 39 10.17 -7.35 -19.76
CA LEU A 39 10.69 -7.13 -18.42
C LEU A 39 11.56 -5.87 -18.38
N ALA A 40 12.40 -5.68 -19.40
CA ALA A 40 13.20 -4.47 -19.60
C ALA A 40 12.34 -3.21 -19.73
N PHE A 41 11.24 -3.28 -20.49
CA PHE A 41 10.30 -2.17 -20.65
C PHE A 41 9.63 -1.79 -19.33
N VAL A 42 9.13 -2.78 -18.58
CA VAL A 42 8.48 -2.57 -17.28
C VAL A 42 9.44 -1.87 -16.33
N ILE A 43 10.62 -2.45 -16.08
CA ILE A 43 11.61 -1.90 -15.14
C ILE A 43 12.00 -0.48 -15.55
N THR A 44 12.37 -0.27 -16.81
CA THR A 44 12.77 1.07 -17.30
C THR A 44 11.63 2.09 -17.15
N THR A 45 10.38 1.68 -17.37
CA THR A 45 9.21 2.56 -17.20
C THR A 45 8.98 2.94 -15.74
N LEU A 46 9.16 2.00 -14.80
CA LEU A 46 9.07 2.28 -13.35
C LEU A 46 10.14 3.29 -12.92
N GLU A 47 11.39 3.07 -13.36
CA GLU A 47 12.53 3.96 -13.08
C GLU A 47 12.26 5.38 -13.64
N VAL A 48 11.83 5.50 -14.90
CA VAL A 48 11.50 6.79 -15.54
C VAL A 48 10.34 7.51 -14.83
N THR A 49 9.30 6.78 -14.48
CA THR A 49 8.10 7.34 -13.82
C THR A 49 8.46 7.94 -12.46
N THR A 50 9.32 7.24 -11.69
CA THR A 50 9.83 7.73 -10.41
C THR A 50 10.58 9.05 -10.59
N TRP A 51 11.48 9.13 -11.57
CA TRP A 51 12.23 10.35 -11.82
C TRP A 51 11.34 11.52 -12.25
N LEU A 52 10.35 11.28 -13.11
CA LEU A 52 9.39 12.30 -13.53
C LEU A 52 8.63 12.89 -12.33
N SER A 53 8.32 12.09 -11.31
CA SER A 53 7.63 12.60 -10.10
C SER A 53 8.50 13.62 -9.35
N PHE A 54 9.82 13.41 -9.27
CA PHE A 54 10.74 14.39 -8.68
C PHE A 54 10.86 15.65 -9.52
N ILE A 55 10.93 15.51 -10.85
CA ILE A 55 11.04 16.66 -11.78
C ILE A 55 9.83 17.58 -11.68
N VAL A 56 8.63 17.03 -11.55
CA VAL A 56 7.40 17.83 -11.39
C VAL A 56 7.50 18.70 -10.13
N VAL A 57 7.88 18.10 -8.98
CA VAL A 57 8.00 18.83 -7.72
C VAL A 57 9.14 19.86 -7.78
N ALA A 58 10.30 19.49 -8.33
CA ALA A 58 11.43 20.38 -8.53
C ALA A 58 11.06 21.59 -9.40
N GLY A 59 10.33 21.36 -10.50
CA GLY A 59 9.86 22.40 -11.41
C GLY A 59 8.92 23.39 -10.72
N VAL A 60 7.97 22.90 -9.91
CA VAL A 60 7.07 23.76 -9.13
C VAL A 60 7.87 24.66 -8.18
N ILE A 61 8.85 24.10 -7.48
CA ILE A 61 9.70 24.85 -6.54
C ILE A 61 10.52 25.90 -7.29
N ALA A 62 11.21 25.52 -8.37
CA ALA A 62 12.05 26.41 -9.15
C ALA A 62 11.24 27.54 -9.80
N TRP A 63 10.01 27.26 -10.24
CA TRP A 63 9.12 28.27 -10.84
C TRP A 63 8.65 29.32 -9.83
N HIS A 64 8.27 28.90 -8.62
CA HIS A 64 7.69 29.82 -7.63
C HIS A 64 8.71 30.44 -6.68
N LYS A 65 9.89 29.83 -6.51
CA LYS A 65 10.94 30.26 -5.58
C LYS A 65 12.32 30.35 -6.23
N SER A 66 12.37 30.81 -7.47
CA SER A 66 13.62 31.06 -8.22
C SER A 66 14.58 32.03 -7.54
N ASN A 67 14.08 32.94 -6.68
CA ASN A 67 14.89 33.98 -6.05
C ASN A 67 15.43 33.56 -4.67
N HIS A 68 15.12 32.35 -4.19
CA HIS A 68 15.58 31.85 -2.90
C HIS A 68 16.53 30.67 -3.10
N TRP A 69 17.74 30.79 -2.55
CA TRP A 69 18.79 29.78 -2.73
C TRP A 69 18.42 28.40 -2.15
N PHE A 70 17.76 28.35 -0.99
CA PHE A 70 17.49 27.08 -0.31
C PHE A 70 16.44 26.21 -1.03
N PRO A 71 15.26 26.72 -1.43
CA PRO A 71 14.33 25.99 -2.29
C PRO A 71 14.99 25.52 -3.60
N LEU A 72 15.90 26.32 -4.18
CA LEU A 72 16.64 25.92 -5.39
C LEU A 72 17.59 24.74 -5.14
N VAL A 73 18.29 24.69 -3.99
CA VAL A 73 19.10 23.52 -3.62
C VAL A 73 18.23 22.26 -3.57
N ILE A 74 17.01 22.37 -3.03
CA ILE A 74 16.06 21.26 -2.98
C ILE A 74 15.58 20.86 -4.37
N ALA A 75 15.19 21.82 -5.21
CA ALA A 75 14.78 21.57 -6.58
C ALA A 75 15.91 20.88 -7.39
N LEU A 76 17.15 21.34 -7.23
CA LEU A 76 18.33 20.74 -7.84
C LEU A 76 18.54 19.31 -7.34
N THR A 77 18.46 19.10 -6.03
CA THR A 77 18.61 17.77 -5.43
C THR A 77 17.56 16.80 -5.97
N LEU A 78 16.28 17.20 -6.00
CA LEU A 78 15.19 16.38 -6.54
C LEU A 78 15.36 16.09 -8.04
N THR A 79 15.81 17.08 -8.82
CA THR A 79 16.06 16.92 -10.26
C THR A 79 17.06 15.80 -10.55
N PHE A 80 18.09 15.68 -9.71
CA PHE A 80 19.12 14.66 -9.83
C PHE A 80 18.87 13.42 -8.95
N LEU A 81 17.81 13.40 -8.14
CA LEU A 81 17.51 12.26 -7.26
C LEU A 81 17.04 11.02 -8.02
N GLY A 82 16.32 11.17 -9.14
CA GLY A 82 16.03 10.01 -10.00
C GLY A 82 17.14 9.72 -11.03
N ILE A 83 18.30 10.37 -10.91
CA ILE A 83 19.55 10.05 -11.62
C ILE A 83 20.41 9.06 -10.77
N MET A 84 19.82 8.48 -9.72
CA MET A 84 20.42 7.44 -8.89
C MET A 84 20.46 6.08 -9.61
N PRO A 85 21.31 5.13 -9.15
CA PRO A 85 21.29 3.75 -9.62
C PRO A 85 19.87 3.16 -9.61
N PRO A 86 19.53 2.28 -10.58
CA PRO A 86 20.43 1.70 -11.60
C PRO A 86 20.36 2.36 -12.99
N LEU A 87 19.46 3.32 -13.20
CA LEU A 87 19.16 3.88 -14.53
C LEU A 87 20.38 4.54 -15.22
N VAL A 88 21.18 5.28 -14.45
CA VAL A 88 22.29 6.11 -14.98
C VAL A 88 23.62 5.33 -15.08
N ASP A 89 23.77 4.22 -14.35
CA ASP A 89 24.98 3.37 -14.42
C ASP A 89 25.17 2.77 -15.82
N SER A 90 24.07 2.58 -16.56
CA SER A 90 24.11 2.07 -17.93
C SER A 90 24.92 2.97 -18.88
N LEU A 91 24.98 4.29 -18.62
CA LEU A 91 25.83 5.21 -19.41
C LEU A 91 27.32 5.13 -19.05
N MET A 92 27.65 4.86 -17.78
CA MET A 92 29.05 4.73 -17.31
C MET A 92 29.76 3.55 -17.98
N ASN A 93 28.99 2.52 -18.35
CA ASN A 93 29.50 1.32 -19.00
C ASN A 93 29.79 1.53 -20.49
N VAL A 94 29.26 2.58 -21.12
CA VAL A 94 29.37 2.82 -22.57
C VAL A 94 30.38 3.90 -22.91
N HIS A 95 30.50 4.96 -22.10
CA HIS A 95 31.47 6.04 -22.36
C HIS A 95 32.27 6.42 -21.12
N ALA A 96 33.60 6.42 -21.25
CA ALA A 96 34.54 6.76 -20.17
C ALA A 96 34.33 8.17 -19.60
N GLY A 97 33.87 9.14 -20.41
CA GLY A 97 33.60 10.51 -19.96
C GLY A 97 32.50 10.62 -18.89
N TRP A 98 31.58 9.65 -18.81
CA TRP A 98 30.54 9.62 -17.80
C TRP A 98 31.02 9.08 -16.45
N GLN A 99 32.16 8.38 -16.42
CA GLN A 99 32.73 7.80 -15.20
C GLN A 99 33.23 8.85 -14.21
N THR A 100 33.51 10.08 -14.66
CA THR A 100 33.89 11.20 -13.79
C THR A 100 32.69 12.07 -13.42
N LEU A 101 31.82 12.39 -14.39
CA LEU A 101 30.70 13.29 -14.20
C LEU A 101 29.58 12.71 -13.33
N ILE A 102 29.23 11.42 -13.50
CA ILE A 102 28.13 10.81 -12.73
C ILE A 102 28.45 10.73 -11.23
N PRO A 103 29.64 10.29 -10.79
CA PRO A 103 29.99 10.33 -9.37
C PRO A 103 29.94 11.74 -8.75
N LEU A 104 30.34 12.78 -9.48
CA LEU A 104 30.24 14.16 -9.02
C LEU A 104 28.79 14.61 -8.84
N LEU A 105 27.91 14.28 -9.81
CA LEU A 105 26.47 14.56 -9.70
C LEU A 105 25.85 13.80 -8.53
N ARG A 106 26.27 12.56 -8.27
CA ARG A 106 25.80 11.80 -7.11
C ARG A 106 26.27 12.43 -5.80
N ALA A 107 27.55 12.77 -5.68
CA ALA A 107 28.08 13.46 -4.51
C ALA A 107 27.28 14.74 -4.19
N LEU A 108 26.89 15.49 -5.23
CA LEU A 108 26.01 16.65 -5.12
C LEU A 108 24.61 16.27 -4.59
N VAL A 109 23.98 15.21 -5.11
CA VAL A 109 22.65 14.75 -4.67
C VAL A 109 22.65 14.29 -3.21
N TYR A 110 23.59 13.44 -2.82
CA TYR A 110 23.65 12.96 -1.43
C TYR A 110 23.98 14.09 -0.47
N SER A 111 24.83 15.03 -0.89
CA SER A 111 25.07 16.27 -0.13
C SER A 111 23.84 17.16 -0.06
N GLY A 112 23.03 17.22 -1.12
CA GLY A 112 21.75 17.93 -1.12
C GLY A 112 20.71 17.30 -0.17
N MET A 113 20.61 15.96 -0.16
CA MET A 113 19.76 15.20 0.77
C MET A 113 20.19 15.46 2.23
N LEU A 114 21.49 15.51 2.50
CA LEU A 114 21.99 15.83 3.83
C LEU A 114 21.81 17.32 4.17
N ALA A 115 22.00 18.21 3.19
CA ALA A 115 21.76 19.64 3.34
C ALA A 115 20.31 19.89 3.76
N MET A 116 19.34 19.15 3.21
CA MET A 116 17.96 19.19 3.67
C MET A 116 17.84 18.81 5.16
N LEU A 117 18.53 17.77 5.63
CA LEU A 117 18.54 17.45 7.08
C LEU A 117 19.15 18.59 7.91
N CYS A 118 20.13 19.34 7.42
CA CYS A 118 20.71 20.45 8.20
C CYS A 118 19.88 21.75 8.13
N LEU A 119 19.19 22.00 7.00
CA LEU A 119 18.65 23.32 6.65
C LEU A 119 17.12 23.39 6.64
N PHE A 120 16.43 22.26 6.43
CA PHE A 120 14.97 22.23 6.30
C PHE A 120 14.26 22.57 7.63
N PRO A 121 13.15 23.34 7.61
CA PRO A 121 12.43 23.88 6.43
C PRO A 121 12.86 25.27 5.93
N ASP A 122 13.59 26.07 6.69
CA ASP A 122 13.76 27.52 6.40
C ASP A 122 15.12 27.93 5.81
N GLY A 123 16.04 26.99 5.60
CA GLY A 123 17.38 27.29 5.07
C GLY A 123 18.39 27.74 6.12
N ARG A 124 18.08 27.69 7.42
CA ARG A 124 19.02 28.05 8.49
C ARG A 124 19.67 26.82 9.10
N PHE A 125 20.98 26.90 9.31
CA PHE A 125 21.74 25.86 10.02
C PHE A 125 21.42 25.90 11.52
N VAL A 126 20.88 24.80 12.04
CA VAL A 126 20.60 24.62 13.47
C VAL A 126 21.02 23.22 13.89
N PRO A 127 22.07 23.07 14.71
CA PRO A 127 22.97 24.11 15.24
C PRO A 127 23.80 24.82 14.15
N SER A 128 24.33 26.01 14.41
CA SER A 128 25.10 26.79 13.41
C SER A 128 26.36 26.09 12.91
N TRP A 129 26.96 25.20 13.72
CA TRP A 129 28.12 24.41 13.33
C TRP A 129 27.79 23.27 12.34
N SER A 130 26.50 22.94 12.13
CA SER A 130 26.08 21.93 11.14
C SER A 130 26.51 22.27 9.70
N ARG A 131 26.88 23.52 9.43
CA ARG A 131 27.51 23.94 8.15
C ARG A 131 28.86 23.26 7.89
N TRP A 132 29.68 23.09 8.92
CA TRP A 132 30.99 22.44 8.81
C TRP A 132 30.84 20.94 8.64
N TYR A 133 29.82 20.38 9.29
CA TYR A 133 29.42 19.00 9.09
C TYR A 133 28.96 18.75 7.64
N LEU A 134 28.14 19.63 7.07
CA LEU A 134 27.73 19.52 5.67
C LEU A 134 28.92 19.68 4.70
N PHE A 135 29.85 20.58 5.01
CA PHE A 135 31.08 20.75 4.22
C PHE A 135 31.99 19.52 4.28
N ALA A 136 32.22 18.95 5.47
CA ALA A 136 32.98 17.73 5.65
C ALA A 136 32.33 16.55 4.90
N TRP A 137 31.00 16.44 4.94
CA TRP A 137 30.25 15.48 4.14
C TRP A 137 30.46 15.67 2.65
N PHE A 138 30.39 16.90 2.15
CA PHE A 138 30.57 17.17 0.73
C PHE A 138 31.97 16.75 0.26
N LEU A 139 33.01 17.04 1.03
CA LEU A 139 34.38 16.57 0.74
C LEU A 139 34.49 15.04 0.79
N PHE A 140 33.88 14.41 1.82
CA PHE A 140 33.82 12.95 1.93
C PHE A 140 33.10 12.34 0.72
N ALA A 141 31.93 12.84 0.35
CA ALA A 141 31.19 12.38 -0.81
C ALA A 141 32.00 12.56 -2.10
N LEU A 142 32.70 13.68 -2.28
CA LEU A 142 33.50 13.92 -3.48
C LEU A 142 34.69 12.93 -3.62
N ILE A 143 35.32 12.56 -2.50
CA ILE A 143 36.48 11.65 -2.47
C ILE A 143 36.05 10.18 -2.56
N PHE A 144 35.00 9.79 -1.83
CA PHE A 144 34.64 8.39 -1.65
C PHE A 144 33.54 7.91 -2.60
N TRP A 145 32.69 8.80 -3.13
CA TRP A 145 31.58 8.39 -4.00
C TRP A 145 31.97 7.68 -5.30
N PRO A 146 33.05 8.08 -6.01
CA PRO A 146 33.54 7.31 -7.17
C PRO A 146 33.84 5.84 -6.84
N ASN A 147 34.28 5.57 -5.60
CA ASN A 147 34.63 4.24 -5.10
C ASN A 147 33.46 3.52 -4.40
N ILE A 148 32.35 4.20 -4.09
CA ILE A 148 31.19 3.59 -3.41
C ILE A 148 30.39 2.69 -4.35
N SER A 149 30.36 2.98 -5.65
CA SER A 149 29.62 2.18 -6.64
C SER A 149 30.16 0.75 -6.77
N THR A 150 31.49 0.59 -6.76
CA THR A 150 32.15 -0.73 -6.72
C THR A 150 31.85 -1.44 -5.41
N VAL A 151 31.96 -0.75 -4.27
CA VAL A 151 31.65 -1.29 -2.93
C VAL A 151 30.20 -1.79 -2.79
N LEU A 152 29.21 -1.00 -3.24
CA LEU A 152 27.80 -1.38 -3.20
C LEU A 152 27.48 -2.51 -4.20
N SER A 153 28.13 -2.51 -5.36
CA SER A 153 27.96 -3.57 -6.38
C SER A 153 28.57 -4.91 -5.96
N GLU A 154 29.77 -4.90 -5.36
CA GLU A 154 30.46 -6.10 -4.84
C GLU A 154 29.67 -6.76 -3.70
N MET A 155 29.06 -5.95 -2.82
CA MET A 155 28.16 -6.43 -1.75
C MET A 155 26.85 -7.03 -2.28
N SER A 156 26.39 -6.62 -3.47
CA SER A 156 25.16 -7.15 -4.07
C SER A 156 25.34 -8.50 -4.76
N MET A 157 26.56 -8.84 -5.22
CA MET A 157 26.81 -10.06 -6.00
C MET A 157 27.68 -11.12 -5.31
N ILE A 158 28.50 -10.82 -4.28
CA ILE A 158 29.40 -11.80 -3.66
C ILE A 158 29.37 -11.69 -2.12
N PRO A 159 28.88 -12.71 -1.37
CA PRO A 159 28.82 -12.68 0.09
C PRO A 159 30.19 -12.79 0.81
N ASP A 160 31.24 -13.27 0.15
CA ASP A 160 32.39 -13.84 0.88
C ASP A 160 33.56 -12.88 1.15
N THR A 161 33.49 -11.60 0.74
CA THR A 161 34.52 -10.63 1.14
C THR A 161 33.97 -9.23 1.40
N PRO A 162 33.39 -8.96 2.58
CA PRO A 162 33.40 -7.60 3.10
C PRO A 162 34.86 -7.26 3.43
N THR A 163 35.57 -6.64 2.48
CA THR A 163 36.87 -6.05 2.80
C THR A 163 36.63 -5.00 3.90
N LEU A 164 37.49 -4.95 4.92
CA LEU A 164 37.42 -3.98 6.03
C LEU A 164 37.13 -2.52 5.59
N PRO A 165 37.61 -2.02 4.43
CA PRO A 165 37.26 -0.69 3.92
C PRO A 165 35.76 -0.47 3.65
N ASN A 166 35.03 -1.49 3.19
CA ASN A 166 33.63 -1.35 2.76
C ASN A 166 32.68 -1.19 3.95
N GLY A 167 32.92 -1.95 5.03
CA GLY A 167 32.17 -1.81 6.28
C GLY A 167 32.40 -0.46 6.97
N LEU A 168 33.61 0.08 6.90
CA LEU A 168 33.95 1.40 7.43
C LEU A 168 33.21 2.52 6.69
N VAL A 169 33.12 2.46 5.36
CA VAL A 169 32.38 3.47 4.56
C VAL A 169 30.90 3.50 4.93
N LEU A 170 30.26 2.33 5.10
CA LEU A 170 28.85 2.25 5.50
C LEU A 170 28.62 2.74 6.94
N LEU A 171 29.53 2.40 7.86
CA LEU A 171 29.48 2.88 9.23
C LEU A 171 29.59 4.41 9.25
N VAL A 172 30.50 4.98 8.48
CA VAL A 172 30.66 6.44 8.35
C VAL A 172 29.40 7.08 7.77
N ILE A 173 28.82 6.53 6.69
CA ILE A 173 27.56 7.03 6.12
C ILE A 173 26.41 6.97 7.14
N GLY A 174 26.27 5.86 7.88
CA GLY A 174 25.22 5.66 8.88
C GLY A 174 25.37 6.61 10.08
N VAL A 175 26.59 6.78 10.60
CA VAL A 175 26.88 7.73 11.69
C VAL A 175 26.56 9.16 11.23
N LEU A 176 26.99 9.53 10.02
CA LEU A 176 26.74 10.86 9.49
C LEU A 176 25.22 11.07 9.32
N ALA A 177 24.48 10.17 8.65
CA ALA A 177 23.02 10.30 8.52
C ALA A 177 22.30 10.44 9.88
N THR A 178 22.75 9.70 10.90
CA THR A 178 22.22 9.79 12.27
C THR A 178 22.43 11.17 12.89
N ILE A 179 23.61 11.78 12.69
CA ILE A 179 23.90 13.16 13.13
C ILE A 179 22.96 14.17 12.45
N GLY A 180 22.70 14.01 11.15
CA GLY A 180 21.73 14.86 10.43
C GLY A 180 20.31 14.75 11.00
N LEU A 181 19.86 13.53 11.34
CA LEU A 181 18.57 13.30 12.00
C LEU A 181 18.52 13.91 13.41
N LEU A 182 19.62 13.84 14.17
CA LEU A 182 19.72 14.49 15.49
C LEU A 182 19.57 16.01 15.38
N PHE A 183 20.14 16.65 14.36
CA PHE A 183 19.92 18.08 14.12
C PHE A 183 18.45 18.40 13.84
N GLN A 184 17.78 17.61 13.00
CA GLN A 184 16.34 17.77 12.78
C GLN A 184 15.53 17.57 14.05
N PHE A 185 15.91 16.60 14.89
CA PHE A 185 15.23 16.35 16.16
C PHE A 185 15.39 17.52 17.15
N ILE A 186 16.61 18.02 17.33
CA ILE A 186 16.91 19.18 18.18
C ILE A 186 16.11 20.39 17.69
N ARG A 187 16.13 20.63 16.37
CA ARG A 187 15.40 21.73 15.76
C ARG A 187 13.89 21.60 15.95
N TYR A 188 13.33 20.42 15.69
CA TYR A 188 11.91 20.13 15.80
C TYR A 188 11.39 20.36 17.22
N ARG A 189 12.17 19.96 18.23
CA ARG A 189 11.83 20.11 19.65
C ARG A 189 11.95 21.57 20.11
N THR A 190 13.06 22.22 19.78
CA THR A 190 13.48 23.46 20.45
C THR A 190 13.12 24.73 19.68
N TYR A 191 13.20 24.73 18.34
CA TYR A 191 13.15 25.96 17.55
C TYR A 191 11.98 26.02 16.54
N ALA A 192 11.41 24.87 16.17
CA ALA A 192 10.42 24.80 15.10
C ALA A 192 9.03 25.34 15.53
N SER A 193 8.46 26.24 14.73
CA SER A 193 7.07 26.68 14.85
C SER A 193 6.08 25.53 14.58
N VAL A 194 4.80 25.73 14.89
CA VAL A 194 3.75 24.72 14.67
C VAL A 194 3.68 24.30 13.19
N GLU A 195 3.79 25.25 12.28
CA GLU A 195 3.78 25.01 10.83
C GLU A 195 5.06 24.31 10.37
N GLN A 196 6.22 24.77 10.83
CA GLN A 196 7.51 24.15 10.51
C GLN A 196 7.57 22.69 10.97
N ARG A 197 6.99 22.38 12.14
CA ARG A 197 6.86 20.99 12.62
C ARG A 197 6.05 20.13 11.66
N GLN A 198 4.97 20.65 11.09
CA GLN A 198 4.17 19.90 10.12
C GLN A 198 4.94 19.70 8.82
N GLN A 199 5.59 20.75 8.29
CA GLN A 199 6.43 20.66 7.11
C GLN A 199 7.55 19.61 7.29
N THR A 200 8.27 19.65 8.41
CA THR A 200 9.34 18.69 8.74
C THR A 200 8.83 17.26 8.86
N LYS A 201 7.63 17.03 9.42
CA LYS A 201 7.06 15.68 9.51
C LYS A 201 6.88 15.02 8.15
N TRP A 202 6.35 15.76 7.17
CA TRP A 202 6.10 15.20 5.85
C TRP A 202 7.40 14.93 5.11
N TYR A 203 8.36 15.85 5.18
CA TYR A 203 9.70 15.61 4.65
C TYR A 203 10.37 14.37 5.28
N LEU A 204 10.41 14.29 6.62
CA LEU A 204 11.02 13.16 7.33
C LEU A 204 10.27 11.85 7.08
N PHE A 205 8.95 11.89 6.92
CA PHE A 205 8.15 10.71 6.56
C PHE A 205 8.55 10.15 5.19
N GLY A 206 8.66 11.02 4.18
CA GLY A 206 9.10 10.59 2.86
C GLY A 206 10.56 10.10 2.86
N LEU A 207 11.45 10.77 3.61
CA LEU A 207 12.84 10.35 3.74
C LEU A 207 12.95 8.98 4.44
N LEU A 208 12.15 8.74 5.47
CA LEU A 208 12.03 7.45 6.13
C LEU A 208 11.57 6.38 5.15
N LEU A 209 10.53 6.65 4.36
CA LEU A 209 10.01 5.71 3.37
C LEU A 209 11.09 5.28 2.35
N LEU A 210 11.87 6.23 1.83
CA LEU A 210 13.01 5.96 0.94
C LEU A 210 14.07 5.09 1.61
N ASN A 211 14.53 5.48 2.80
CA ASN A 211 15.63 4.77 3.48
C ASN A 211 15.20 3.39 3.97
N THR A 212 13.98 3.24 4.48
CA THR A 212 13.44 1.93 4.88
C THR A 212 13.33 0.99 3.68
N SER A 213 12.93 1.49 2.50
CA SER A 213 12.84 0.66 1.30
C SER A 213 14.22 0.18 0.82
N SER A 214 15.23 1.06 0.86
CA SER A 214 16.62 0.68 0.58
C SER A 214 17.19 -0.30 1.62
N LEU A 215 16.83 -0.14 2.90
CA LEU A 215 17.22 -1.05 3.97
C LEU A 215 16.57 -2.43 3.78
N VAL A 216 15.27 -2.46 3.47
CA VAL A 216 14.55 -3.70 3.12
C VAL A 216 15.25 -4.38 1.96
N ASN A 217 15.61 -3.65 0.91
CA ASN A 217 16.36 -4.21 -0.22
C ASN A 217 17.68 -4.90 0.22
N GLY A 218 18.53 -4.19 0.96
CA GLY A 218 19.83 -4.72 1.41
C GLY A 218 19.71 -5.91 2.39
N LEU A 219 18.75 -5.86 3.32
CA LEU A 219 18.50 -6.94 4.27
C LEU A 219 17.84 -8.15 3.62
N SER A 220 17.00 -7.97 2.59
CA SER A 220 16.23 -9.07 1.99
C SER A 220 17.14 -10.17 1.44
N LEU A 221 18.21 -9.82 0.71
CA LEU A 221 19.16 -10.81 0.19
C LEU A 221 20.05 -11.41 1.29
N SER A 222 20.32 -10.65 2.34
CA SER A 222 21.19 -11.08 3.44
C SER A 222 20.47 -12.06 4.36
N LEU A 223 19.18 -11.81 4.63
CA LEU A 223 18.32 -12.63 5.48
C LEU A 223 17.72 -13.81 4.73
N PHE A 224 17.48 -13.65 3.42
CA PHE A 224 16.88 -14.69 2.58
C PHE A 224 17.73 -14.97 1.33
N PRO A 225 18.92 -15.58 1.48
CA PRO A 225 19.80 -15.91 0.34
C PRO A 225 19.11 -16.74 -0.74
N ALA A 226 18.15 -17.59 -0.34
CA ALA A 226 17.38 -18.43 -1.25
C ALA A 226 16.51 -17.64 -2.26
N LEU A 227 16.23 -16.34 -2.01
CA LEU A 227 15.65 -15.45 -3.03
C LEU A 227 16.56 -15.29 -4.25
N ARG A 228 17.86 -15.60 -4.14
CA ARG A 228 18.81 -15.66 -5.25
C ARG A 228 18.81 -17.00 -5.98
N ASP A 229 18.41 -18.08 -5.32
CA ASP A 229 18.63 -19.44 -5.82
C ASP A 229 17.41 -20.01 -6.55
N ALA A 230 16.19 -19.66 -6.11
CA ALA A 230 14.96 -20.07 -6.79
C ALA A 230 14.60 -19.12 -7.94
N ALA A 231 14.30 -19.70 -9.10
CA ALA A 231 13.75 -19.07 -10.31
C ALA A 231 12.73 -17.96 -10.02
N PHE A 232 11.63 -18.33 -9.39
CA PHE A 232 10.54 -17.42 -9.07
C PHE A 232 10.86 -16.47 -7.90
N GLY A 233 11.71 -16.89 -6.95
CA GLY A 233 12.23 -16.03 -5.88
C GLY A 233 13.07 -14.86 -6.42
N ARG A 234 13.96 -15.12 -7.39
CA ARG A 234 14.76 -14.11 -8.07
C ARG A 234 13.89 -13.09 -8.79
N PHE A 235 12.89 -13.59 -9.51
CA PHE A 235 11.93 -12.76 -10.25
C PHE A 235 11.28 -11.70 -9.34
N LEU A 236 10.72 -12.13 -8.22
CA LEU A 236 10.00 -11.24 -7.33
C LEU A 236 10.89 -10.32 -6.54
N TYR A 237 12.06 -10.81 -6.18
CA TYR A 237 13.05 -9.95 -5.57
C TYR A 237 13.40 -8.81 -6.53
N THR A 238 13.65 -9.12 -7.81
CA THR A 238 13.90 -8.09 -8.83
C THR A 238 12.71 -7.13 -8.99
N LEU A 239 11.54 -7.60 -9.42
CA LEU A 239 10.43 -6.69 -9.70
C LEU A 239 9.85 -6.05 -8.44
N GLY A 240 9.74 -6.81 -7.36
CA GLY A 240 9.18 -6.35 -6.09
C GLY A 240 10.02 -5.25 -5.46
N ILE A 241 11.36 -5.36 -5.50
CA ILE A 241 12.25 -4.28 -5.05
C ILE A 241 12.13 -3.07 -5.96
N GLU A 242 12.12 -3.22 -7.28
CA GLU A 242 11.98 -2.07 -8.20
C GLU A 242 10.65 -1.33 -7.97
N ILE A 243 9.55 -2.07 -7.78
CA ILE A 243 8.25 -1.48 -7.45
C ILE A 243 8.29 -0.82 -6.07
N LEU A 244 8.88 -1.46 -5.05
CA LEU A 244 9.00 -0.90 -3.70
C LEU A 244 9.79 0.43 -3.73
N LEU A 245 10.93 0.45 -4.42
CA LEU A 245 11.78 1.63 -4.57
C LEU A 245 11.07 2.74 -5.36
N MET A 246 10.35 2.39 -6.44
CA MET A 246 9.49 3.34 -7.16
C MET A 246 8.45 3.97 -6.23
N LEU A 247 7.67 3.14 -5.52
CA LEU A 247 6.62 3.62 -4.62
C LEU A 247 7.19 4.49 -3.49
N ALA A 248 8.35 4.14 -2.97
CA ALA A 248 9.05 4.93 -1.97
C ALA A 248 9.53 6.28 -2.52
N GLY A 249 10.09 6.30 -3.73
CA GLY A 249 10.51 7.52 -4.41
C GLY A 249 9.35 8.44 -4.73
N ILE A 250 8.29 7.90 -5.34
CA ILE A 250 7.05 8.66 -5.58
C ILE A 250 6.48 9.15 -4.24
N GLY A 251 6.43 8.31 -3.21
CA GLY A 251 5.97 8.68 -1.87
C GLY A 251 6.76 9.84 -1.26
N PHE A 252 8.09 9.86 -1.43
CA PHE A 252 8.92 11.00 -1.02
C PHE A 252 8.59 12.27 -1.78
N SER A 253 8.45 12.20 -3.11
CA SER A 253 8.06 13.36 -3.93
C SER A 253 6.69 13.91 -3.52
N VAL A 254 5.73 13.02 -3.27
CA VAL A 254 4.37 13.37 -2.83
C VAL A 254 4.39 13.98 -1.43
N ALA A 255 5.24 13.51 -0.53
CA ALA A 255 5.34 14.06 0.82
C ALA A 255 5.87 15.51 0.80
N ILE A 256 6.85 15.82 -0.05
CA ILE A 256 7.33 17.20 -0.27
C ILE A 256 6.22 18.04 -0.92
N ALA A 257 5.57 17.53 -1.97
CA ALA A 257 4.45 18.21 -2.61
C ALA A 257 3.32 18.50 -1.61
N PHE A 258 3.04 17.58 -0.68
CA PHE A 258 2.05 17.78 0.36
C PHE A 258 2.48 18.85 1.37
N ALA A 259 3.76 18.90 1.75
CA ALA A 259 4.30 19.99 2.59
C ALA A 259 4.12 21.36 1.91
N ILE A 260 4.38 21.44 0.59
CA ILE A 260 4.16 22.63 -0.24
C ILE A 260 2.68 23.01 -0.27
N LEU A 261 1.81 22.10 -0.68
CA LEU A 261 0.40 22.41 -0.95
C LEU A 261 -0.43 22.61 0.31
N ARG A 262 -0.22 21.80 1.35
CA ARG A 262 -1.07 21.79 2.56
C ARG A 262 -0.57 22.73 3.64
N TYR A 263 0.75 22.86 3.80
CA TYR A 263 1.37 23.67 4.85
C TYR A 263 2.15 24.84 4.28
N ARG A 264 1.89 25.21 3.03
CA ARG A 264 2.45 26.37 2.33
C ARG A 264 3.95 26.46 2.55
N LEU A 265 4.66 25.36 2.32
CA LEU A 265 6.12 25.35 2.45
C LEU A 265 6.69 26.45 1.56
N TRP A 266 7.44 27.37 2.18
CA TRP A 266 7.97 28.60 1.59
C TRP A 266 6.94 29.58 1.06
N ASP A 267 5.70 29.60 1.55
CA ASP A 267 4.62 30.45 1.03
C ASP A 267 4.42 30.26 -0.48
N ILE A 268 4.63 29.03 -0.96
CA ILE A 268 4.24 28.65 -2.32
C ILE A 268 2.73 28.44 -2.29
N ASP A 269 2.00 29.50 -2.59
CA ASP A 269 0.59 29.42 -2.92
C ASP A 269 0.45 28.92 -4.36
N VAL A 270 0.53 27.59 -4.53
CA VAL A 270 0.09 26.98 -5.78
C VAL A 270 -1.42 27.20 -5.84
N LEU A 271 -1.86 28.11 -6.73
CA LEU A 271 -3.27 28.20 -7.08
C LEU A 271 -3.67 26.79 -7.59
N ILE A 272 -4.39 26.02 -6.78
CA ILE A 272 -5.00 24.75 -7.20
C ILE A 272 -6.14 25.10 -8.15
N ASN A 273 -5.81 25.65 -9.31
CA ASN A 273 -6.79 26.02 -10.31
C ASN A 273 -6.43 25.32 -11.60
N ARG A 274 -7.20 24.27 -11.89
CA ARG A 274 -7.31 23.56 -13.16
C ARG A 274 -6.04 22.84 -13.64
N THR A 275 -4.85 23.44 -13.62
CA THR A 275 -3.61 22.87 -14.19
C THR A 275 -3.14 21.60 -13.48
N LEU A 276 -3.18 21.53 -12.14
CA LEU A 276 -2.75 20.34 -11.40
C LEU A 276 -3.76 19.18 -11.55
N VAL A 277 -5.05 19.51 -11.63
CA VAL A 277 -6.10 18.52 -11.83
C VAL A 277 -6.10 17.98 -13.26
N TYR A 278 -5.96 18.86 -14.27
CA TYR A 278 -5.83 18.44 -15.66
C TYR A 278 -4.47 17.76 -15.94
N GLY A 279 -3.40 18.17 -15.26
CA GLY A 279 -2.09 17.52 -15.37
C GLY A 279 -2.10 16.10 -14.79
N THR A 280 -2.68 15.92 -13.60
CA THR A 280 -2.85 14.59 -12.99
C THR A 280 -3.78 13.71 -13.83
N LEU A 281 -4.86 14.28 -14.37
CA LEU A 281 -5.79 13.58 -15.26
C LEU A 281 -5.08 13.10 -16.52
N THR A 282 -4.33 13.99 -17.17
CA THR A 282 -3.62 13.67 -18.42
C THR A 282 -2.55 12.62 -18.19
N ALA A 283 -1.71 12.78 -17.16
CA ALA A 283 -0.66 11.83 -16.81
C ALA A 283 -1.23 10.44 -16.41
N GLY A 284 -2.31 10.41 -15.62
CA GLY A 284 -2.97 9.16 -15.25
C GLY A 284 -3.61 8.45 -16.45
N THR A 285 -4.22 9.20 -17.36
CA THR A 285 -4.79 8.64 -18.59
C THR A 285 -3.70 8.07 -19.49
N MET A 286 -2.57 8.77 -19.61
CA MET A 286 -1.42 8.34 -20.41
C MET A 286 -0.73 7.12 -19.78
N GLY A 287 -0.63 7.05 -18.45
CA GLY A 287 -0.11 5.89 -17.72
C GLY A 287 -0.98 4.65 -17.90
N VAL A 288 -2.31 4.78 -17.80
CA VAL A 288 -3.25 3.66 -18.07
C VAL A 288 -3.13 3.19 -19.52
N TYR A 289 -3.02 4.11 -20.47
CA TYR A 289 -2.78 3.78 -21.88
C TYR A 289 -1.49 2.97 -22.07
N VAL A 290 -0.37 3.46 -21.52
CA VAL A 290 0.94 2.80 -21.63
C VAL A 290 0.92 1.42 -20.96
N LEU A 291 0.31 1.29 -19.79
CA LEU A 291 0.22 0.01 -19.06
C LEU A 291 -0.68 -1.00 -19.78
N MET A 292 -1.82 -0.55 -20.34
CA MET A 292 -2.69 -1.45 -21.10
C MET A 292 -2.01 -1.86 -22.41
N VAL A 293 -1.51 -0.92 -23.21
CA VAL A 293 -0.90 -1.24 -24.51
C VAL A 293 0.40 -2.03 -24.35
N GLY A 294 1.26 -1.64 -23.39
CA GLY A 294 2.48 -2.37 -23.07
C GLY A 294 2.23 -3.73 -22.43
N GLY A 295 1.25 -3.83 -21.51
CA GLY A 295 0.87 -5.08 -20.87
C GLY A 295 0.19 -6.07 -21.82
N PHE A 296 -0.71 -5.62 -22.70
CA PHE A 296 -1.34 -6.48 -23.70
C PHE A 296 -0.35 -6.91 -24.80
N GLY A 297 0.58 -6.04 -25.20
CA GLY A 297 1.64 -6.39 -26.15
C GLY A 297 2.63 -7.42 -25.59
N ALA A 298 2.77 -7.47 -24.27
CA ALA A 298 3.66 -8.37 -23.56
C ALA A 298 3.12 -9.78 -23.30
N LEU A 299 1.80 -9.89 -23.08
CA LEU A 299 1.13 -11.12 -22.66
C LEU A 299 0.71 -12.03 -23.83
N LEU A 300 1.00 -11.63 -25.08
CA LEU A 300 0.57 -12.37 -26.27
C LEU A 300 1.77 -12.90 -27.06
N PRO A 301 1.84 -14.22 -27.33
CA PRO A 301 2.87 -14.81 -28.18
C PRO A 301 2.89 -14.16 -29.57
N ALA A 302 4.08 -14.02 -30.15
CA ALA A 302 4.32 -13.42 -31.47
C ALA A 302 3.83 -14.32 -32.62
N HIS A 303 2.53 -14.61 -32.71
CA HIS A 303 1.89 -15.27 -33.83
C HIS A 303 0.64 -14.50 -34.27
N GLN A 304 0.11 -14.83 -35.46
CA GLN A 304 -0.70 -14.02 -36.40
C GLN A 304 -2.02 -13.35 -35.89
N GLY A 305 -2.25 -13.20 -34.58
CA GLY A 305 -3.40 -12.50 -33.98
C GLY A 305 -3.10 -11.16 -33.30
N GLN A 306 -1.85 -10.68 -33.29
CA GLN A 306 -1.44 -9.46 -32.57
C GLN A 306 -2.23 -8.20 -32.95
N THR A 307 -2.55 -7.99 -34.22
CA THR A 307 -3.30 -6.81 -34.68
C THR A 307 -4.72 -6.76 -34.12
N ALA A 308 -5.43 -7.90 -34.07
CA ALA A 308 -6.78 -7.95 -33.50
C ALA A 308 -6.77 -7.69 -31.99
N ALA A 309 -5.75 -8.19 -31.27
CA ALA A 309 -5.60 -7.94 -29.85
C ALA A 309 -5.17 -6.49 -29.54
N PHE A 310 -4.31 -5.88 -30.35
CA PHE A 310 -4.00 -4.45 -30.24
C PHE A 310 -5.23 -3.59 -30.55
N ILE A 311 -6.05 -3.98 -31.52
CA ILE A 311 -7.32 -3.29 -31.84
C ILE A 311 -8.31 -3.44 -30.68
N LEU A 312 -8.44 -4.63 -30.09
CA LEU A 312 -9.30 -4.88 -28.93
C LEU A 312 -8.81 -4.15 -27.68
N ALA A 313 -7.51 -4.17 -27.39
CA ALA A 313 -6.90 -3.43 -26.29
C ALA A 313 -7.08 -1.92 -26.48
N THR A 314 -6.85 -1.40 -27.69
CA THR A 314 -7.09 0.02 -28.03
C THR A 314 -8.56 0.38 -27.90
N GLY A 315 -9.47 -0.50 -28.35
CA GLY A 315 -10.92 -0.34 -28.19
C GLY A 315 -11.35 -0.34 -26.72
N LEU A 316 -10.82 -1.27 -25.91
CA LEU A 316 -11.06 -1.36 -24.48
C LEU A 316 -10.54 -0.11 -23.75
N VAL A 317 -9.34 0.35 -24.09
CA VAL A 317 -8.74 1.59 -23.58
C VAL A 317 -9.63 2.80 -23.90
N LEU A 318 -10.09 2.93 -25.15
CA LEU A 318 -10.99 4.03 -25.56
C LEU A 318 -12.34 4.00 -24.83
N VAL A 319 -12.90 2.81 -24.61
CA VAL A 319 -14.17 2.63 -23.90
C VAL A 319 -14.02 2.91 -22.40
N THR A 320 -12.88 2.56 -21.79
CA THR A 320 -12.64 2.77 -20.35
C THR A 320 -12.24 4.22 -20.01
N ILE A 321 -11.45 4.87 -20.85
CA ILE A 321 -10.93 6.23 -20.59
C ILE A 321 -12.04 7.29 -20.64
N ARG A 322 -12.99 7.17 -21.57
CA ARG A 322 -14.04 8.17 -21.77
C ARG A 322 -14.95 8.40 -20.54
N PRO A 323 -15.47 7.35 -19.86
CA PRO A 323 -16.23 7.52 -18.61
C PRO A 323 -15.36 7.94 -17.42
N LEU A 324 -14.10 7.52 -17.37
CA LEU A 324 -13.15 7.95 -16.33
C LEU A 324 -12.87 9.46 -16.42
N HIS A 325 -12.61 9.96 -17.64
CA HIS A 325 -12.34 11.37 -17.87
C HIS A 325 -13.50 12.26 -17.43
N THR A 326 -14.74 11.87 -17.77
CA THR A 326 -15.95 12.63 -17.40
C THR A 326 -16.20 12.62 -15.89
N GLN A 327 -16.00 11.49 -15.21
CA GLN A 327 -16.17 11.42 -13.75
C GLN A 327 -15.09 12.19 -13.00
N LEU A 328 -13.84 12.11 -13.44
CA LEU A 328 -12.73 12.84 -12.83
C LEU A 328 -12.85 14.35 -13.08
N GLN A 329 -13.34 14.77 -14.24
CA GLN A 329 -13.64 16.18 -14.56
C GLN A 329 -14.81 16.72 -13.71
N THR A 330 -15.80 15.88 -13.44
CA THR A 330 -16.90 16.24 -12.52
C THR A 330 -16.42 16.34 -11.08
N ALA A 331 -15.47 15.49 -10.66
CA ALA A 331 -14.83 15.57 -9.35
C ALA A 331 -13.95 16.81 -9.22
N ALA A 332 -13.21 17.16 -10.27
CA ALA A 332 -12.40 18.38 -10.38
C ALA A 332 -13.24 19.64 -10.18
N ASN A 333 -14.36 19.72 -10.89
CA ASN A 333 -15.28 20.87 -10.81
C ASN A 333 -15.95 21.01 -9.42
N ARG A 334 -16.01 19.94 -8.63
CA ARG A 334 -16.50 19.99 -7.24
C ARG A 334 -15.43 20.39 -6.24
N LEU A 335 -14.15 20.17 -6.56
CA LEU A 335 -13.02 20.49 -5.68
C LEU A 335 -12.55 21.95 -5.85
N VAL A 336 -12.88 22.60 -6.96
CA VAL A 336 -12.65 24.04 -7.19
C VAL A 336 -14.01 24.76 -7.33
N PRO A 337 -14.67 25.11 -6.22
CA PRO A 337 -15.86 25.95 -6.26
C PRO A 337 -15.47 27.36 -6.71
N LEU A 338 -16.19 27.94 -7.68
CA LEU A 338 -16.19 29.39 -7.89
C LEU A 338 -16.66 30.08 -6.59
N PRO A 339 -16.16 31.28 -6.26
CA PRO A 339 -16.56 32.00 -5.05
C PRO A 339 -18.08 32.16 -5.02
N ALA A 340 -18.72 31.54 -4.03
CA ALA A 340 -20.15 31.64 -3.81
C ALA A 340 -20.48 33.01 -3.21
N ALA A 341 -21.56 33.61 -3.70
CA ALA A 341 -22.17 34.81 -3.13
C ALA A 341 -22.54 34.61 -1.64
N PRO A 342 -22.62 35.69 -0.84
CA PRO A 342 -22.78 35.58 0.61
C PRO A 342 -24.13 34.94 0.98
N LEU A 343 -24.08 33.94 1.86
CA LEU A 343 -25.26 33.33 2.47
C LEU A 343 -25.79 34.25 3.57
N HIS A 344 -27.06 34.65 3.44
CA HIS A 344 -27.83 35.25 4.52
C HIS A 344 -28.07 34.21 5.63
N ILE A 345 -27.50 34.46 6.80
CA ILE A 345 -27.79 33.74 8.04
C ILE A 345 -29.09 34.33 8.60
N LYS A 346 -30.15 33.50 8.71
CA LYS A 346 -31.32 33.82 9.54
C LYS A 346 -31.04 33.34 10.95
N ASP A 347 -31.04 34.27 11.90
CA ASP A 347 -31.16 33.99 13.31
C ASP A 347 -32.47 33.25 13.59
N GLY A 348 -32.36 32.16 14.34
CA GLY A 348 -33.46 31.28 14.70
C GLY A 348 -33.02 30.40 15.85
N SER A 349 -33.03 30.98 17.05
CA SER A 349 -32.86 30.31 18.33
C SER A 349 -33.96 29.25 18.54
N GLN A 350 -33.56 27.98 18.55
CA GLN A 350 -34.27 26.94 19.28
C GLN A 350 -33.24 26.05 19.97
N GLU A 351 -32.95 26.39 21.23
CA GLU A 351 -32.27 25.51 22.17
C GLU A 351 -33.16 24.28 22.38
N THR A 352 -32.77 23.17 21.76
CA THR A 352 -33.35 21.86 22.05
C THR A 352 -32.53 21.25 23.16
N GLU A 353 -33.11 21.21 24.35
CA GLU A 353 -32.56 20.61 25.56
C GLU A 353 -32.30 19.11 25.31
N LEU A 354 -31.04 18.75 25.08
CA LEU A 354 -30.60 17.38 24.85
C LEU A 354 -30.54 16.64 26.19
N THR A 355 -31.64 15.97 26.52
CA THR A 355 -31.66 14.97 27.60
C THR A 355 -30.74 13.81 27.23
N ILE A 356 -29.58 13.75 27.91
CA ILE A 356 -28.62 12.65 27.78
C ILE A 356 -29.23 11.42 28.45
N ASN A 357 -30.00 10.66 27.67
CA ASN A 357 -30.51 9.37 28.07
C ASN A 357 -29.36 8.35 28.01
N ARG A 358 -28.60 8.21 29.10
CA ARG A 358 -27.67 7.09 29.25
C ARG A 358 -28.52 5.83 29.38
N SER A 359 -28.51 4.99 28.34
CA SER A 359 -29.22 3.72 28.36
C SER A 359 -28.77 2.90 29.58
N PRO A 360 -29.69 2.41 30.42
CA PRO A 360 -29.32 1.62 31.59
C PRO A 360 -28.62 0.33 31.14
N PHE A 361 -27.57 -0.03 31.89
CA PHE A 361 -26.82 -1.26 31.72
C PHE A 361 -27.78 -2.46 31.71
N THR A 362 -28.07 -2.99 30.53
CA THR A 362 -29.07 -4.05 30.34
C THR A 362 -28.36 -5.40 30.32
N ILE A 363 -28.86 -6.40 31.07
CA ILE A 363 -28.32 -7.78 31.14
C ILE A 363 -27.95 -8.37 29.76
N HIS A 364 -28.72 -8.04 28.72
CA HIS A 364 -28.47 -8.41 27.33
C HIS A 364 -27.07 -7.99 26.82
N HIS A 365 -26.55 -6.83 27.20
CA HIS A 365 -25.22 -6.36 26.80
C HIS A 365 -24.10 -7.17 27.47
N PHE A 366 -24.29 -7.56 28.73
CA PHE A 366 -23.36 -8.41 29.46
C PHE A 366 -23.31 -9.82 28.87
N LEU A 367 -24.48 -10.43 28.60
CA LEU A 367 -24.56 -11.74 27.95
C LEU A 367 -23.90 -11.71 26.57
N PHE A 368 -24.12 -10.65 25.79
CA PHE A 368 -23.51 -10.52 24.47
C PHE A 368 -21.97 -10.35 24.54
N ARG A 369 -21.46 -9.57 25.51
CA ARG A 369 -20.02 -9.47 25.83
C ARG A 369 -19.41 -10.86 26.07
N LEU A 370 -20.07 -11.64 26.92
CA LEU A 370 -19.63 -12.98 27.29
C LEU A 370 -19.61 -13.91 26.07
N VAL A 371 -20.70 -13.93 25.27
CA VAL A 371 -20.77 -14.74 24.05
C VAL A 371 -19.66 -14.35 23.05
N TRP A 372 -19.45 -13.05 22.82
CA TRP A 372 -18.39 -12.59 21.91
C TRP A 372 -17.00 -13.00 22.38
N MET A 373 -16.70 -12.85 23.68
CA MET A 373 -15.41 -13.26 24.25
C MET A 373 -15.20 -14.78 24.11
N THR A 374 -16.26 -15.56 24.33
CA THR A 374 -16.21 -17.02 24.23
C THR A 374 -15.96 -17.45 22.79
N LEU A 375 -16.70 -16.91 21.82
CA LEU A 375 -16.51 -17.19 20.40
C LEU A 375 -15.11 -16.78 19.92
N THR A 376 -14.62 -15.64 20.39
CA THR A 376 -13.27 -15.15 20.08
C THR A 376 -12.20 -16.09 20.64
N ALA A 377 -12.31 -16.48 21.91
CA ALA A 377 -11.36 -17.40 22.54
C ALA A 377 -11.35 -18.75 21.84
N VAL A 378 -12.52 -19.35 21.57
CA VAL A 378 -12.62 -20.63 20.85
C VAL A 378 -12.03 -20.51 19.45
N SER A 379 -12.33 -19.43 18.73
CA SER A 379 -11.80 -19.19 17.38
C SER A 379 -10.28 -19.15 17.36
N LEU A 380 -9.67 -18.41 18.30
CA LEU A 380 -8.22 -18.25 18.40
C LEU A 380 -7.52 -19.51 18.91
N LEU A 381 -8.12 -20.24 19.87
CA LEU A 381 -7.59 -21.51 20.36
C LEU A 381 -7.56 -22.57 19.26
N TRP A 382 -8.63 -22.65 18.46
CA TRP A 382 -8.68 -23.56 17.32
C TRP A 382 -7.65 -23.20 16.24
N PHE A 383 -7.51 -21.90 15.91
CA PHE A 383 -6.46 -21.44 15.00
C PHE A 383 -5.07 -21.80 15.52
N ALA A 384 -4.78 -21.50 16.79
CA ALA A 384 -3.50 -21.80 17.43
C ALA A 384 -3.19 -23.31 17.44
N ALA A 385 -4.20 -24.16 17.63
CA ALA A 385 -4.04 -25.62 17.56
C ALA A 385 -3.64 -26.08 16.15
N ASN A 386 -4.12 -25.42 15.09
CA ASN A 386 -3.79 -25.79 13.71
C ASN A 386 -2.40 -25.33 13.25
N VAL A 387 -1.80 -24.31 13.90
CA VAL A 387 -0.48 -23.76 13.49
C VAL A 387 0.63 -24.84 13.44
N PRO A 388 0.83 -25.70 14.47
CA PRO A 388 1.84 -26.75 14.39
C PRO A 388 1.57 -27.82 13.33
N ALA A 389 0.29 -28.13 13.07
CA ALA A 389 -0.07 -29.08 12.02
C ALA A 389 0.26 -28.51 10.64
N PHE A 390 -0.08 -27.24 10.41
CA PHE A 390 0.23 -26.54 9.17
C PHE A 390 1.73 -26.42 8.95
N TYR A 391 2.50 -26.07 9.99
CA TYR A 391 3.97 -26.05 9.92
C TYR A 391 4.55 -27.39 9.43
N ARG A 392 4.08 -28.51 9.99
CA ARG A 392 4.53 -29.86 9.58
C ARG A 392 4.11 -30.19 8.14
N GLN A 393 2.90 -29.81 7.74
CA GLN A 393 2.41 -29.98 6.38
C GLN A 393 3.33 -29.27 5.37
N VAL A 394 3.67 -28.00 5.64
CA VAL A 394 4.57 -27.21 4.77
C VAL A 394 5.99 -27.78 4.76
N ALA A 395 6.53 -28.16 5.93
CA ALA A 395 7.86 -28.77 6.04
C ALA A 395 7.98 -30.09 5.27
N ASN A 396 6.93 -30.92 5.31
CA ASN A 396 6.92 -32.21 4.62
C ASN A 396 6.67 -32.07 3.11
N ALA A 397 5.83 -31.12 2.71
CA ALA A 397 5.48 -30.92 1.30
C ALA A 397 6.57 -30.20 0.49
N ALA A 398 7.49 -29.50 1.16
CA ALA A 398 8.54 -28.71 0.52
C ALA A 398 9.93 -29.01 1.12
N PRO A 399 10.44 -30.26 1.06
CA PRO A 399 11.71 -30.64 1.69
C PRO A 399 12.93 -29.95 1.07
N ALA A 400 12.82 -29.50 -0.19
CA ALA A 400 13.85 -28.72 -0.88
C ALA A 400 13.79 -27.22 -0.58
N ALA A 401 12.76 -26.75 0.14
CA ALA A 401 12.64 -25.34 0.51
C ALA A 401 13.59 -24.99 1.67
N PRO A 402 13.96 -23.72 1.82
CA PRO A 402 14.76 -23.28 2.95
C PRO A 402 14.09 -23.60 4.28
N GLY A 403 14.87 -23.96 5.32
CA GLY A 403 14.32 -24.33 6.63
C GLY A 403 13.45 -23.25 7.31
N TRP A 404 13.58 -21.98 6.89
CA TRP A 404 12.73 -20.88 7.36
C TRP A 404 11.37 -20.81 6.65
N TYR A 405 11.18 -21.44 5.48
CA TYR A 405 9.95 -21.34 4.69
C TYR A 405 8.70 -21.82 5.45
N PRO A 406 8.70 -23.00 6.11
CA PRO A 406 7.56 -23.43 6.91
C PRO A 406 7.25 -22.48 8.08
N VAL A 407 8.29 -21.93 8.72
CA VAL A 407 8.14 -20.95 9.82
C VAL A 407 7.51 -19.66 9.31
N THR A 408 8.00 -19.12 8.19
CA THR A 408 7.49 -17.87 7.62
C THR A 408 6.07 -18.00 7.11
N THR A 409 5.73 -19.09 6.42
CA THR A 409 4.39 -19.35 5.88
C THR A 409 3.35 -19.43 7.00
N ALA A 410 3.62 -20.20 8.06
CA ALA A 410 2.74 -20.26 9.23
C ALA A 410 2.74 -18.93 10.02
N GLY A 411 3.91 -18.29 10.13
CA GLY A 411 4.06 -17.01 10.80
C GLY A 411 3.26 -15.87 10.15
N LEU A 412 3.14 -15.87 8.83
CA LEU A 412 2.34 -14.89 8.08
C LEU A 412 0.84 -15.01 8.42
N ASP A 413 0.31 -16.23 8.49
CA ASP A 413 -1.07 -16.46 8.94
C ASP A 413 -1.26 -15.95 10.38
N VAL A 414 -0.31 -16.26 11.29
CA VAL A 414 -0.35 -15.78 12.69
C VAL A 414 -0.30 -14.26 12.76
N LEU A 415 0.55 -13.60 11.96
CA LEU A 415 0.65 -12.14 11.92
C LEU A 415 -0.65 -11.50 11.44
N PHE A 416 -1.27 -12.04 10.39
CA PHE A 416 -2.54 -11.54 9.88
C PHE A 416 -3.68 -11.70 10.89
N VAL A 417 -3.79 -12.89 11.50
CA VAL A 417 -4.80 -13.17 12.56
C VAL A 417 -4.56 -12.27 13.77
N GLY A 418 -3.30 -12.09 14.17
CA GLY A 418 -2.88 -11.20 15.24
C GLY A 418 -3.28 -9.74 14.95
N LEU A 419 -3.05 -9.25 13.74
CA LEU A 419 -3.48 -7.92 13.30
C LEU A 419 -5.00 -7.76 13.40
N CYS A 420 -5.77 -8.69 12.83
CA CYS A 420 -7.23 -8.64 12.88
C CYS A 420 -7.75 -8.65 14.33
N THR A 421 -7.16 -9.49 15.18
CA THR A 421 -7.50 -9.61 16.60
C THR A 421 -7.15 -8.35 17.37
N ALA A 422 -5.97 -7.78 17.14
CA ALA A 422 -5.53 -6.54 17.79
C ALA A 422 -6.46 -5.37 17.44
N VAL A 423 -6.83 -5.24 16.16
CA VAL A 423 -7.81 -4.24 15.72
C VAL A 423 -9.17 -4.50 16.34
N ALA A 424 -9.66 -5.75 16.35
CA ALA A 424 -10.94 -6.11 16.94
C ALA A 424 -11.01 -5.75 18.43
N LEU A 425 -10.01 -6.16 19.23
CA LEU A 425 -9.91 -5.85 20.65
C LEU A 425 -9.86 -4.35 20.93
N LEU A 426 -9.13 -3.61 20.09
CA LEU A 426 -8.99 -2.16 20.23
C LEU A 426 -10.32 -1.44 19.95
N ILE A 427 -11.05 -1.82 18.90
CA ILE A 427 -12.36 -1.25 18.56
C ILE A 427 -13.36 -1.60 19.67
N PHE A 428 -13.37 -2.86 20.10
CA PHE A 428 -14.24 -3.36 21.16
C PHE A 428 -14.06 -2.62 22.48
N ARG A 429 -12.81 -2.39 22.90
CA ARG A 429 -12.48 -1.67 24.13
C ARG A 429 -12.92 -0.21 24.08
N ARG A 430 -12.87 0.42 22.91
CA ARG A 430 -13.25 1.83 22.74
C ARG A 430 -14.74 2.06 22.88
N GLN A 431 -15.56 1.17 22.32
CA GLN A 431 -17.02 1.36 22.27
C GLN A 431 -17.80 0.06 22.40
N PRO A 432 -17.85 -0.51 23.61
CA PRO A 432 -18.45 -1.82 23.82
C PRO A 432 -19.99 -1.80 23.76
N ASP A 433 -20.66 -0.66 23.61
CA ASP A 433 -22.14 -0.64 23.59
C ASP A 433 -22.73 -0.48 22.18
N ASN A 434 -21.89 -0.38 21.14
CA ASN A 434 -22.34 -0.17 19.77
C ASN A 434 -22.49 -1.50 18.98
N ARG A 435 -23.71 -1.83 18.54
CA ARG A 435 -24.04 -3.04 17.74
C ARG A 435 -23.16 -3.24 16.50
N MET A 436 -22.71 -2.16 15.87
CA MET A 436 -21.84 -2.25 14.70
C MET A 436 -20.39 -2.57 15.09
N VAL A 437 -19.92 -2.11 16.25
CA VAL A 437 -18.62 -2.48 16.81
C VAL A 437 -18.58 -3.98 17.09
N TRP A 438 -19.65 -4.51 17.69
CA TRP A 438 -19.81 -5.94 17.95
C TRP A 438 -19.65 -6.79 16.69
N LEU A 439 -20.42 -6.47 15.65
CA LEU A 439 -20.36 -7.16 14.36
C LEU A 439 -18.94 -7.04 13.77
N THR A 440 -18.40 -5.83 13.70
CA THR A 440 -17.08 -5.59 13.09
C THR A 440 -15.97 -6.36 13.80
N ALA A 441 -15.94 -6.32 15.13
CA ALA A 441 -14.93 -7.02 15.91
C ALA A 441 -15.06 -8.55 15.77
N LEU A 442 -16.30 -9.08 15.78
CA LEU A 442 -16.54 -10.51 15.58
C LEU A 442 -16.13 -10.98 14.17
N VAL A 443 -16.46 -10.20 13.14
CA VAL A 443 -16.06 -10.46 11.76
C VAL A 443 -14.55 -10.50 11.63
N LEU A 444 -13.83 -9.51 12.17
CA LEU A 444 -12.37 -9.47 12.10
C LEU A 444 -11.73 -10.68 12.77
N VAL A 445 -12.25 -11.15 13.91
CA VAL A 445 -11.70 -12.32 14.60
C VAL A 445 -12.02 -13.61 13.84
N ILE A 446 -13.31 -13.87 13.56
CA ILE A 446 -13.75 -15.14 12.97
C ILE A 446 -13.22 -15.26 11.55
N TRP A 447 -13.49 -14.28 10.70
CA TRP A 447 -13.01 -14.35 9.33
C TRP A 447 -11.48 -14.19 9.26
N GLY A 448 -10.89 -13.39 10.14
CA GLY A 448 -9.43 -13.27 10.22
C GLY A 448 -8.75 -14.64 10.38
N ALA A 449 -9.29 -15.50 11.26
CA ALA A 449 -8.73 -16.82 11.54
C ALA A 449 -9.22 -17.96 10.63
N TYR A 450 -10.34 -17.80 9.92
CA TYR A 450 -10.99 -18.89 9.16
C TYR A 450 -11.25 -18.57 7.69
N ASN A 451 -10.73 -17.47 7.13
CA ASN A 451 -10.98 -17.19 5.72
C ASN A 451 -10.22 -18.16 4.80
N GLY A 452 -10.96 -18.79 3.89
CA GLY A 452 -10.42 -19.66 2.85
C GLY A 452 -9.83 -18.89 1.65
N LEU A 453 -9.54 -17.59 1.80
CA LEU A 453 -8.90 -16.79 0.75
C LEU A 453 -7.37 -16.75 0.90
N LEU A 454 -6.90 -16.77 2.15
CA LEU A 454 -5.48 -16.56 2.49
C LEU A 454 -4.96 -17.54 3.53
N ILE A 455 -5.79 -17.87 4.53
CA ILE A 455 -5.34 -18.53 5.76
C ILE A 455 -5.39 -20.03 5.60
N GLN A 456 -4.26 -20.59 5.23
CA GLN A 456 -4.09 -22.02 4.95
C GLN A 456 -3.95 -22.85 6.23
N THR A 457 -3.64 -22.21 7.35
CA THR A 457 -3.68 -22.85 8.67
C THR A 457 -5.09 -23.43 8.96
N LYS A 458 -6.15 -22.87 8.36
CA LYS A 458 -7.50 -23.42 8.46
C LYS A 458 -7.51 -24.85 7.88
N GLY A 459 -7.73 -25.83 8.75
CA GLY A 459 -7.97 -27.22 8.34
C GLY A 459 -6.71 -28.06 8.20
N ALA A 460 -5.55 -27.57 8.63
CA ALA A 460 -4.32 -28.38 8.62
C ALA A 460 -4.43 -29.65 9.49
N ILE A 461 -5.19 -29.60 10.59
CA ILE A 461 -5.53 -30.80 11.39
C ILE A 461 -6.60 -31.66 10.68
N LEU A 462 -7.48 -31.03 9.89
CA LEU A 462 -8.59 -31.71 9.20
C LEU A 462 -8.15 -32.44 7.93
N GLY A 463 -7.00 -32.10 7.34
CA GLY A 463 -6.46 -32.78 6.16
C GLY A 463 -6.23 -34.30 6.36
N ASP A 464 -5.96 -34.72 7.59
CA ASP A 464 -5.85 -36.15 7.98
C ASP A 464 -7.22 -36.82 8.22
N LEU A 465 -8.33 -36.06 8.20
CA LEU A 465 -9.69 -36.50 8.54
C LEU A 465 -10.68 -36.42 7.36
N ASN A 466 -10.23 -36.02 6.16
CA ASN A 466 -11.10 -35.84 4.98
C ASN A 466 -11.80 -37.12 4.52
N ASP A 467 -11.29 -38.29 4.89
CA ASP A 467 -11.92 -39.59 4.57
C ASP A 467 -13.18 -39.86 5.42
N ASN A 468 -13.43 -39.10 6.49
CA ASN A 468 -14.67 -39.18 7.29
C ASN A 468 -15.02 -37.83 7.93
N PRO A 469 -15.92 -37.01 7.34
CA PRO A 469 -16.25 -35.68 7.84
C PRO A 469 -17.02 -35.78 9.18
N GLY A 470 -16.26 -35.84 10.27
CA GLY A 470 -16.79 -35.84 11.63
C GLY A 470 -17.33 -34.47 12.05
N LEU A 471 -17.89 -34.41 13.26
CA LEU A 471 -18.46 -33.18 13.84
C LEU A 471 -17.51 -31.97 13.80
N VAL A 472 -16.21 -32.20 13.90
CA VAL A 472 -15.17 -31.17 13.92
C VAL A 472 -15.03 -30.45 12.56
N TYR A 473 -15.18 -31.18 11.46
CA TYR A 473 -15.17 -30.60 10.10
C TYR A 473 -16.36 -29.64 9.94
N TYR A 474 -17.58 -30.12 10.20
CA TYR A 474 -18.79 -29.30 10.09
C TYR A 474 -18.78 -28.12 11.06
N ALA A 475 -18.23 -28.27 12.27
CA ALA A 475 -18.06 -27.15 13.19
C ALA A 475 -17.12 -26.07 12.61
N THR A 476 -16.01 -26.47 11.98
CA THR A 476 -15.05 -25.54 11.35
C THR A 476 -15.67 -24.82 10.15
N GLU A 477 -16.44 -25.53 9.32
CA GLU A 477 -17.13 -24.93 8.18
C GLU A 477 -18.30 -24.04 8.59
N LEU A 478 -19.01 -24.36 9.67
CA LEU A 478 -20.01 -23.47 10.26
C LEU A 478 -19.40 -22.14 10.76
N VAL A 479 -18.25 -22.20 11.42
CA VAL A 479 -17.52 -20.99 11.86
C VAL A 479 -17.03 -20.19 10.64
N THR A 480 -16.54 -20.87 9.61
CA THR A 480 -16.15 -20.25 8.33
C THR A 480 -17.33 -19.52 7.69
N LEU A 481 -18.47 -20.19 7.55
CA LEU A 481 -19.71 -19.62 7.02
C LEU A 481 -20.12 -18.38 7.81
N ALA A 482 -20.08 -18.45 9.15
CA ALA A 482 -20.39 -17.31 10.01
C ALA A 482 -19.44 -16.12 9.76
N GLY A 483 -18.16 -16.36 9.48
CA GLY A 483 -17.18 -15.34 9.08
C GLY A 483 -17.55 -14.64 7.78
N TYR A 484 -17.88 -15.39 6.72
CA TYR A 484 -18.29 -14.83 5.43
C TYR A 484 -19.64 -14.10 5.50
N MET A 485 -20.62 -14.67 6.19
CA MET A 485 -21.90 -14.00 6.46
C MET A 485 -21.71 -12.73 7.27
N GLY A 486 -20.76 -12.74 8.19
CA GLY A 486 -20.35 -11.56 8.95
C GLY A 486 -19.85 -10.42 8.06
N TRP A 487 -18.98 -10.68 7.07
CA TRP A 487 -18.54 -9.67 6.11
C TRP A 487 -19.67 -9.12 5.24
N MET A 488 -20.53 -10.02 4.75
CA MET A 488 -21.71 -9.65 3.99
C MET A 488 -22.63 -8.73 4.81
N LEU A 489 -22.94 -9.11 6.06
CA LEU A 489 -23.73 -8.30 6.97
C LEU A 489 -23.05 -6.97 7.28
N PHE A 490 -21.73 -6.98 7.47
CA PHE A 490 -20.96 -5.76 7.65
C PHE A 490 -21.22 -4.79 6.50
N PHE A 491 -21.12 -5.22 5.24
CA PHE A 491 -21.35 -4.33 4.09
C PHE A 491 -22.78 -3.84 3.92
N TYR A 492 -23.81 -4.57 4.35
CA TYR A 492 -25.18 -4.05 4.26
C TYR A 492 -25.61 -3.20 5.46
N LEU A 493 -24.97 -3.42 6.61
CA LEU A 493 -25.31 -2.73 7.85
C LEU A 493 -24.43 -1.49 8.09
N PHE A 494 -23.19 -1.48 7.61
CA PHE A 494 -22.24 -0.39 7.80
C PHE A 494 -22.70 0.94 7.17
N PRO A 495 -22.62 2.09 7.88
CA PRO A 495 -22.00 2.28 9.21
C PRO A 495 -22.93 2.14 10.41
N ASN A 496 -24.25 2.19 10.23
CA ASN A 496 -25.20 2.47 11.30
C ASN A 496 -26.03 1.26 11.77
N GLY A 497 -25.70 0.04 11.33
CA GLY A 497 -26.35 -1.18 11.79
C GLY A 497 -27.73 -1.45 11.18
N ARG A 498 -28.12 -0.74 10.11
CA ARG A 498 -29.46 -0.86 9.48
C ARG A 498 -29.35 -1.38 8.05
N PHE A 499 -30.31 -2.19 7.61
CA PHE A 499 -30.40 -2.58 6.19
C PHE A 499 -30.97 -1.43 5.36
N VAL A 500 -30.08 -0.74 4.62
CA VAL A 500 -30.49 0.31 3.68
C VAL A 500 -29.62 0.20 2.42
N PRO A 501 -30.23 0.05 1.23
CA PRO A 501 -31.67 0.04 0.96
C PRO A 501 -32.36 -1.28 1.34
N ARG A 502 -33.70 -1.32 1.42
CA ARG A 502 -34.45 -2.49 1.92
C ARG A 502 -34.19 -3.80 1.16
N TRP A 503 -33.84 -3.73 -0.13
CA TRP A 503 -33.52 -4.90 -0.95
C TRP A 503 -32.31 -5.69 -0.42
N THR A 504 -31.41 -5.04 0.34
CA THR A 504 -30.24 -5.69 0.95
C THR A 504 -30.63 -6.83 1.89
N LYS A 505 -31.85 -6.83 2.46
CA LYS A 505 -32.37 -7.95 3.25
C LYS A 505 -32.56 -9.21 2.41
N VAL A 506 -33.13 -9.06 1.22
CA VAL A 506 -33.38 -10.20 0.31
C VAL A 506 -32.04 -10.76 -0.16
N THR A 507 -31.11 -9.88 -0.54
CA THR A 507 -29.77 -10.30 -0.96
C THR A 507 -28.97 -10.95 0.18
N ALA A 508 -29.20 -10.54 1.44
CA ALA A 508 -28.62 -11.22 2.60
C ALA A 508 -29.08 -12.68 2.71
N VAL A 509 -30.37 -12.92 2.51
CA VAL A 509 -30.92 -14.28 2.50
C VAL A 509 -30.36 -15.07 1.31
N SER A 510 -30.27 -14.46 0.12
CA SER A 510 -29.65 -15.10 -1.04
C SER A 510 -28.20 -15.49 -0.78
N TRP A 511 -27.42 -14.64 -0.10
CA TRP A 511 -26.05 -14.94 0.32
C TRP A 511 -25.98 -16.11 1.31
N LEU A 512 -26.88 -16.15 2.29
CA LEU A 512 -26.95 -17.25 3.25
C LEU A 512 -27.26 -18.58 2.56
N LEU A 513 -28.19 -18.60 1.62
CA LEU A 513 -28.52 -19.81 0.85
C LEU A 513 -27.35 -20.23 -0.05
N PHE A 514 -26.74 -19.27 -0.75
CA PHE A 514 -25.59 -19.52 -1.63
C PHE A 514 -24.39 -20.07 -0.85
N SER A 515 -23.92 -19.36 0.18
CA SER A 515 -22.79 -19.81 1.00
C SER A 515 -23.13 -21.03 1.85
N GLY A 516 -24.35 -21.14 2.36
CA GLY A 516 -24.80 -22.31 3.10
C GLY A 516 -24.76 -23.59 2.25
N SER A 517 -25.14 -23.49 0.97
CA SER A 517 -25.02 -24.60 0.03
C SER A 517 -23.58 -25.06 -0.19
N TRP A 518 -22.63 -24.12 -0.20
CA TRP A 518 -21.20 -24.41 -0.34
C TRP A 518 -20.63 -25.13 0.88
N TYR A 519 -20.91 -24.61 2.08
CA TYR A 519 -20.23 -25.04 3.30
C TYR A 519 -20.93 -26.16 4.08
N LEU A 520 -22.26 -26.26 4.02
CA LEU A 520 -23.01 -27.25 4.79
C LEU A 520 -23.27 -28.54 4.00
N TRP A 521 -23.34 -28.44 2.67
CA TRP A 521 -23.63 -29.57 1.79
C TRP A 521 -22.64 -29.67 0.62
N PRO A 522 -21.33 -29.78 0.89
CA PRO A 522 -20.30 -29.78 -0.16
C PRO A 522 -20.44 -30.96 -1.15
N THR A 523 -21.01 -32.08 -0.72
CA THR A 523 -21.25 -33.27 -1.57
C THR A 523 -22.55 -33.21 -2.37
N SER A 524 -23.36 -32.16 -2.20
CA SER A 524 -24.61 -32.01 -2.92
C SER A 524 -24.35 -31.79 -4.42
N PRO A 525 -25.10 -32.42 -5.33
CA PRO A 525 -24.98 -32.14 -6.76
C PRO A 525 -25.32 -30.67 -7.11
N TYR A 526 -25.99 -29.95 -6.20
CA TYR A 526 -26.37 -28.55 -6.37
C TYR A 526 -25.39 -27.55 -5.76
N THR A 527 -24.24 -27.99 -5.23
CA THR A 527 -23.20 -27.06 -4.74
C THR A 527 -22.71 -26.14 -5.88
N PRO A 528 -22.36 -24.88 -5.60
CA PRO A 528 -21.86 -23.96 -6.62
C PRO A 528 -20.65 -24.47 -7.41
N ASP A 529 -19.83 -25.37 -6.85
CA ASP A 529 -18.70 -26.01 -7.56
C ASP A 529 -19.14 -26.83 -8.79
N ASN A 530 -20.38 -27.34 -8.80
CA ASN A 530 -20.93 -28.11 -9.91
C ASN A 530 -21.73 -27.24 -10.90
N TRP A 531 -21.82 -25.93 -10.68
CA TRP A 531 -22.58 -25.04 -11.56
C TRP A 531 -21.77 -24.73 -12.83
N PRO A 532 -22.44 -24.57 -13.98
CA PRO A 532 -21.75 -24.14 -15.19
C PRO A 532 -21.25 -22.69 -15.07
N ASP A 533 -20.09 -22.38 -15.64
CA ASP A 533 -19.43 -21.07 -15.52
C ASP A 533 -20.33 -19.89 -15.88
N TRP A 534 -21.18 -20.06 -16.90
CA TRP A 534 -22.13 -19.03 -17.34
C TRP A 534 -23.19 -18.67 -16.29
N LEU A 535 -23.45 -19.56 -15.33
CA LEU A 535 -24.34 -19.30 -14.19
C LEU A 535 -23.54 -18.82 -12.98
N PHE A 536 -22.45 -19.51 -12.67
CA PHE A 536 -21.61 -19.24 -11.50
C PHE A 536 -21.06 -17.81 -11.51
N GLY A 537 -20.42 -17.41 -12.62
CA GLY A 537 -19.79 -16.09 -12.75
C GLY A 537 -20.79 -14.94 -12.53
N PRO A 538 -21.92 -14.90 -13.25
CA PRO A 538 -22.92 -13.84 -13.06
C PRO A 538 -23.56 -13.82 -11.67
N VAL A 539 -23.84 -14.98 -11.05
CA VAL A 539 -24.38 -15.02 -9.68
C VAL A 539 -23.36 -14.47 -8.68
N LEU A 540 -22.11 -14.91 -8.79
CA LEU A 540 -21.02 -14.42 -7.95
C LEU A 540 -20.84 -12.90 -8.11
N LEU A 541 -20.77 -12.40 -9.35
CA LEU A 541 -20.66 -10.97 -9.65
C LEU A 541 -21.85 -10.17 -9.12
N THR A 542 -23.08 -10.70 -9.21
CA THR A 542 -24.28 -10.04 -8.69
C THR A 542 -24.24 -9.96 -7.17
N LEU A 543 -23.91 -11.06 -6.51
CA LEU A 543 -23.85 -11.15 -5.06
C LEU A 543 -22.71 -10.29 -4.47
N TRP A 544 -21.50 -10.35 -5.03
CA TRP A 544 -20.39 -9.50 -4.60
C TRP A 544 -20.57 -8.03 -4.99
N GLY A 545 -21.04 -7.77 -6.21
CA GLY A 545 -21.28 -6.42 -6.71
C GLY A 545 -22.38 -5.69 -5.94
N SER A 546 -23.34 -6.42 -5.38
CA SER A 546 -24.39 -5.86 -4.55
C SER A 546 -23.86 -5.13 -3.30
N PHE A 547 -22.71 -5.53 -2.74
CA PHE A 547 -22.09 -4.84 -1.61
C PHE A 547 -21.70 -3.41 -2.00
N LEU A 548 -21.02 -3.28 -3.14
CA LEU A 548 -20.59 -1.99 -3.67
C LEU A 548 -21.79 -1.13 -4.06
N VAL A 549 -22.79 -1.71 -4.72
CA VAL A 549 -24.02 -0.99 -5.09
C VAL A 549 -24.76 -0.51 -3.85
N ALA A 550 -24.90 -1.34 -2.81
CA ALA A 550 -25.52 -0.95 -1.54
C ALA A 550 -24.78 0.24 -0.90
N GLN A 551 -23.45 0.16 -0.81
CA GLN A 551 -22.62 1.23 -0.24
C GLN A 551 -22.68 2.52 -1.07
N VAL A 552 -22.69 2.44 -2.41
CA VAL A 552 -22.81 3.61 -3.29
C VAL A 552 -24.18 4.27 -3.17
N VAL A 553 -25.26 3.48 -3.18
CA VAL A 553 -26.63 4.01 -3.04
C VAL A 553 -26.80 4.67 -1.66
N ARG A 554 -26.32 4.01 -0.61
CA ARG A 554 -26.31 4.54 0.75
C ARG A 554 -25.52 5.84 0.85
N TYR A 555 -24.27 5.85 0.39
CA TYR A 555 -23.41 7.02 0.40
C TYR A 555 -24.03 8.22 -0.31
N ARG A 556 -24.66 8.00 -1.47
CA ARG A 556 -25.27 9.07 -2.28
C ARG A 556 -26.58 9.58 -1.71
N ARG A 557 -27.46 8.70 -1.25
CA ARG A 557 -28.87 9.06 -0.95
C ARG A 557 -29.22 9.13 0.53
N PHE A 558 -28.51 8.40 1.39
CA PHE A 558 -28.94 8.18 2.78
C PHE A 558 -27.91 8.59 3.83
N SER A 559 -26.62 8.65 3.47
CA SER A 559 -25.55 8.90 4.44
C SER A 559 -25.41 10.38 4.84
N SER A 560 -25.28 10.63 6.14
CA SER A 560 -24.88 11.93 6.68
C SER A 560 -23.41 12.27 6.33
N PRO A 561 -22.95 13.53 6.51
CA PRO A 561 -21.56 13.91 6.24
C PRO A 561 -20.53 13.09 7.05
N THR A 562 -20.86 12.72 8.29
CA THR A 562 -20.00 11.87 9.14
C THR A 562 -19.99 10.43 8.64
N GLU A 563 -21.16 9.85 8.34
CA GLU A 563 -21.29 8.49 7.79
C GLU A 563 -20.56 8.35 6.44
N ARG A 564 -20.55 9.41 5.61
CA ARG A 564 -19.77 9.44 4.37
C ARG A 564 -18.27 9.36 4.63
N GLN A 565 -17.75 10.08 5.62
CA GLN A 565 -16.33 10.00 5.98
C GLN A 565 -15.96 8.62 6.51
N GLN A 566 -16.83 8.02 7.33
CA GLN A 566 -16.66 6.66 7.84
C GLN A 566 -16.60 5.63 6.71
N THR A 567 -17.52 5.74 5.75
CA THR A 567 -17.59 4.88 4.58
C THR A 567 -16.36 5.01 3.69
N LYS A 568 -15.82 6.23 3.51
CA LYS A 568 -14.60 6.44 2.69
C LYS A 568 -13.42 5.61 3.17
N TRP A 569 -13.14 5.58 4.47
CA TRP A 569 -11.99 4.84 4.99
C TRP A 569 -12.13 3.34 4.78
N VAL A 570 -13.31 2.79 5.05
CA VAL A 570 -13.60 1.38 4.80
C VAL A 570 -13.47 1.06 3.31
N LEU A 571 -14.04 1.91 2.45
CA LEU A 571 -13.91 1.78 0.99
C LEU A 571 -12.45 1.88 0.51
N TYR A 572 -11.59 2.67 1.15
CA TYR A 572 -10.16 2.70 0.82
C TYR A 572 -9.48 1.37 1.13
N GLY A 573 -9.78 0.75 2.27
CA GLY A 573 -9.26 -0.58 2.60
C GLY A 573 -9.68 -1.64 1.60
N ILE A 574 -10.97 -1.66 1.25
CA ILE A 574 -11.51 -2.57 0.23
C ILE A 574 -10.87 -2.30 -1.13
N ALA A 575 -10.77 -1.04 -1.54
CA ALA A 575 -10.16 -0.67 -2.81
C ALA A 575 -8.71 -1.16 -2.87
N ILE A 576 -7.92 -0.97 -1.81
CA ILE A 576 -6.56 -1.51 -1.73
C ILE A 576 -6.60 -3.03 -1.85
N ALA A 577 -7.43 -3.73 -1.08
CA ALA A 577 -7.53 -5.19 -1.13
C ALA A 577 -7.93 -5.73 -2.51
N VAL A 578 -8.90 -5.11 -3.17
CA VAL A 578 -9.39 -5.50 -4.51
C VAL A 578 -8.41 -5.15 -5.61
N LEU A 579 -7.66 -4.04 -5.48
CA LEU A 579 -6.65 -3.64 -6.46
C LEU A 579 -5.32 -4.38 -6.28
N THR A 580 -5.15 -5.15 -5.20
CA THR A 580 -3.92 -5.90 -4.91
C THR A 580 -4.15 -7.40 -5.02
N ALA A 581 -4.96 -8.00 -4.16
CA ALA A 581 -5.06 -9.45 -4.03
C ALA A 581 -5.66 -10.16 -5.27
N PRO A 582 -6.82 -9.77 -5.82
CA PRO A 582 -7.37 -10.42 -7.02
C PRO A 582 -6.45 -10.34 -8.25
N PRO A 583 -5.83 -9.20 -8.61
CA PRO A 583 -4.86 -9.17 -9.70
C PRO A 583 -3.68 -10.11 -9.48
N ILE A 584 -3.17 -10.22 -8.25
CA ILE A 584 -2.11 -11.17 -7.90
C ILE A 584 -2.59 -12.61 -8.10
N TRP A 585 -3.79 -12.96 -7.62
CA TRP A 585 -4.34 -14.31 -7.80
C TRP A 585 -4.62 -14.65 -9.26
N LEU A 586 -5.11 -13.70 -10.06
CA LEU A 586 -5.32 -13.89 -11.49
C LEU A 586 -4.00 -14.11 -12.24
N ALA A 587 -2.93 -13.42 -11.85
CA ALA A 587 -1.62 -13.53 -12.49
C ALA A 587 -0.83 -14.76 -12.04
N PHE A 588 -0.95 -15.16 -10.76
CA PHE A 588 -0.07 -16.14 -10.14
C PHE A 588 -0.79 -17.36 -9.55
N GLY A 589 -2.11 -17.46 -9.66
CA GLY A 589 -2.93 -18.48 -9.01
C GLY A 589 -3.28 -18.10 -7.56
N THR A 590 -4.30 -18.74 -7.00
CA THR A 590 -4.60 -18.58 -5.57
C THR A 590 -3.57 -19.32 -4.72
N VAL A 591 -3.44 -18.93 -3.44
CA VAL A 591 -2.47 -19.56 -2.55
C VAL A 591 -2.72 -21.06 -2.32
N TYR A 592 -3.95 -21.52 -2.56
CA TYR A 592 -4.34 -22.93 -2.46
C TYR A 592 -4.07 -23.73 -3.74
N GLU A 593 -3.97 -23.06 -4.89
CA GLU A 593 -3.66 -23.71 -6.17
C GLU A 593 -2.16 -23.95 -6.36
N ILE A 594 -1.32 -23.21 -5.62
CA ILE A 594 0.14 -23.27 -5.78
C ILE A 594 0.69 -24.40 -4.90
N PRO A 595 1.38 -25.41 -5.46
CA PRO A 595 2.00 -26.47 -4.69
C PRO A 595 3.00 -25.90 -3.67
N LEU A 596 2.96 -26.38 -2.43
CA LEU A 596 3.90 -25.96 -1.37
C LEU A 596 5.37 -26.21 -1.75
N ALA A 597 5.65 -27.20 -2.60
CA ALA A 597 6.97 -27.46 -3.15
C ALA A 597 7.51 -26.30 -4.00
N ASP A 598 6.63 -25.54 -4.67
CA ASP A 598 6.96 -24.26 -5.33
C ASP A 598 6.95 -23.11 -4.29
N TRP A 599 7.82 -23.27 -3.29
CA TRP A 599 7.81 -22.48 -2.07
C TRP A 599 7.93 -20.97 -2.32
N SER A 600 8.68 -20.58 -3.36
CA SER A 600 8.90 -19.16 -3.67
C SER A 600 7.65 -18.50 -4.26
N ARG A 601 6.91 -19.23 -5.09
CA ARG A 601 5.61 -18.79 -5.64
C ARG A 601 4.53 -18.73 -4.60
N HIS A 602 4.48 -19.78 -3.80
CA HIS A 602 3.56 -19.88 -2.70
C HIS A 602 3.72 -18.72 -1.70
N LEU A 603 4.95 -18.51 -1.21
CA LEU A 603 5.24 -17.48 -0.21
C LEU A 603 4.90 -16.08 -0.70
N PHE A 604 5.18 -15.78 -1.97
CA PHE A 604 4.85 -14.49 -2.54
C PHE A 604 3.36 -14.22 -2.61
N VAL A 605 2.60 -15.16 -3.18
CA VAL A 605 1.17 -15.00 -3.34
C VAL A 605 0.50 -14.88 -1.98
N GLN A 606 0.97 -15.66 -0.99
CA GLN A 606 0.53 -15.53 0.39
C GLN A 606 0.85 -14.14 0.96
N THR A 607 2.11 -13.71 0.89
CA THR A 607 2.58 -12.43 1.46
C THR A 607 1.85 -11.25 0.83
N ALA A 608 1.79 -11.20 -0.50
CA ALA A 608 1.19 -10.12 -1.24
C ALA A 608 -0.34 -10.08 -1.05
N GLY A 609 -0.99 -11.26 -0.99
CA GLY A 609 -2.40 -11.38 -0.62
C GLY A 609 -2.68 -10.87 0.79
N ILE A 610 -1.85 -11.25 1.78
CA ILE A 610 -1.96 -10.80 3.17
C ILE A 610 -1.77 -9.29 3.27
N VAL A 611 -0.74 -8.71 2.64
CA VAL A 611 -0.49 -7.26 2.64
C VAL A 611 -1.68 -6.50 2.04
N GLY A 612 -2.20 -6.99 0.91
CA GLY A 612 -3.35 -6.41 0.25
C GLY A 612 -4.61 -6.41 1.12
N ILE A 613 -4.94 -7.57 1.68
CA ILE A 613 -6.16 -7.76 2.47
C ILE A 613 -6.03 -7.16 3.89
N ALA A 614 -4.83 -7.08 4.46
CA ALA A 614 -4.57 -6.41 5.73
C ALA A 614 -4.91 -4.91 5.72
N ALA A 615 -5.01 -4.29 4.54
CA ALA A 615 -5.52 -2.93 4.40
C ALA A 615 -6.94 -2.78 4.97
N ILE A 616 -7.78 -3.82 4.93
CA ILE A 616 -9.15 -3.76 5.44
C ILE A 616 -9.18 -3.59 6.98
N PRO A 617 -8.62 -4.49 7.81
CA PRO A 617 -8.59 -4.28 9.26
C PRO A 617 -7.86 -2.99 9.64
N LEU A 618 -6.76 -2.64 8.97
CA LEU A 618 -6.02 -1.41 9.28
C LEU A 618 -6.85 -0.15 9.03
N THR A 619 -7.52 -0.06 7.89
CA THR A 619 -8.35 1.10 7.56
C THR A 619 -9.60 1.19 8.43
N ILE A 620 -10.23 0.05 8.78
CA ILE A 620 -11.31 0.01 9.77
C ILE A 620 -10.80 0.54 11.13
N GLY A 621 -9.64 0.06 11.59
CA GLY A 621 -9.02 0.51 12.84
C GLY A 621 -8.72 2.02 12.83
N ILE A 622 -8.14 2.54 11.75
CA ILE A 622 -7.87 3.98 11.56
C ILE A 622 -9.17 4.78 11.57
N ALA A 623 -10.20 4.29 10.87
CA ALA A 623 -11.47 4.97 10.77
C ALA A 623 -12.15 5.09 12.15
N VAL A 624 -12.10 4.02 12.95
CA VAL A 624 -12.59 4.02 14.35
C VAL A 624 -11.76 4.95 15.23
N LEU A 625 -10.43 4.84 15.20
CA LEU A 625 -9.55 5.57 16.11
C LEU A 625 -9.47 7.07 15.85
N ARG A 626 -9.31 7.45 14.57
CA ARG A 626 -8.99 8.81 14.16
C ARG A 626 -10.23 9.61 13.80
N HIS A 627 -11.23 8.96 13.21
CA HIS A 627 -12.44 9.62 12.71
C HIS A 627 -13.68 9.35 13.55
N ARG A 628 -13.50 8.77 14.76
CA ARG A 628 -14.58 8.60 15.73
C ARG A 628 -15.79 7.92 15.08
N LEU A 629 -15.55 6.79 14.40
CA LEU A 629 -16.51 6.09 13.54
C LEU A 629 -17.84 5.73 14.23
N PHE A 630 -17.92 5.88 15.54
CA PHE A 630 -19.08 5.59 16.34
C PHE A 630 -19.29 6.61 17.49
N ASP A 631 -18.52 7.70 17.51
CA ASP A 631 -18.50 8.71 18.57
C ASP A 631 -19.28 9.95 18.09
N ILE A 632 -20.61 9.85 18.04
CA ILE A 632 -21.45 11.02 17.74
C ILE A 632 -21.70 11.90 18.98
N ASP A 633 -21.50 11.39 20.21
CA ASP A 633 -21.98 12.11 21.40
C ASP A 633 -20.92 12.90 22.19
N VAL A 634 -19.64 12.90 21.80
CA VAL A 634 -18.58 13.55 22.60
C VAL A 634 -18.07 14.88 22.02
N LEU A 635 -18.48 15.28 20.81
CA LEU A 635 -18.01 16.56 20.22
C LEU A 635 -18.86 17.79 20.61
N ILE A 636 -20.01 17.61 21.27
CA ILE A 636 -20.85 18.73 21.75
C ILE A 636 -20.49 19.13 23.19
N ASN A 637 -19.81 18.27 23.95
CA ASN A 637 -19.57 18.50 25.37
C ASN A 637 -18.33 19.37 25.69
N ARG A 638 -17.50 19.72 24.69
CA ARG A 638 -16.40 20.68 24.89
C ARG A 638 -16.77 22.10 24.51
N THR A 639 -17.72 22.32 23.61
CA THR A 639 -18.13 23.67 23.20
C THR A 639 -19.11 24.29 24.21
N LEU A 640 -20.02 23.50 24.78
CA LEU A 640 -20.96 23.99 25.81
C LEU A 640 -20.29 24.25 27.16
N VAL A 641 -19.35 23.38 27.57
CA VAL A 641 -18.67 23.54 28.86
C VAL A 641 -17.68 24.72 28.84
N TYR A 642 -17.00 24.98 27.72
CA TYR A 642 -16.16 26.17 27.59
C TYR A 642 -16.98 27.45 27.31
N GLY A 643 -18.12 27.36 26.61
CA GLY A 643 -19.02 28.51 26.41
C GLY A 643 -19.73 28.97 27.69
N GLY A 644 -20.10 28.05 28.58
CA GLY A 644 -20.76 28.38 29.85
C GLY A 644 -19.84 28.77 31.01
N LEU A 645 -18.53 28.55 30.90
CA LEU A 645 -17.54 28.97 31.90
C LEU A 645 -16.85 30.30 31.55
N THR A 646 -17.10 30.85 30.36
CA THR A 646 -16.60 32.17 29.92
C THR A 646 -17.70 33.14 29.52
N GLY A 647 -18.95 32.89 29.95
CA GLY A 647 -20.10 33.78 29.80
C GLY A 647 -20.41 34.48 31.13
#